data_AF-A0A3N1SLW8-F1
#
_entry.id   AF-A0A3N1SLW8-F1
#
_cell.length_a   1.000
_cell.length_b   1.000
_cell.length_c   1.000
_cell.angle_alpha   90.00
_cell.angle_beta   90.00
_cell.angle_gamma   90.00
#
_symmetry.space_group_name_H-M   'P 1'
#
loop_
_entity.id
_entity.type
_entity.pdbx_description
1 polymer ?
#
loop_
_entity_poly.entity_id
_entity_poly.type
_entity_poly.pdbx_seq_one_letter_code
_entity_poly.pdbx_strand_id
1 'polypeptide(L)'
;MRRVCLTLPTNRPCAETIAAVAAEAAHGARHFGVEVHLLILDSSDAPALTGHRAAVSALPREPGVVVHHLDEARQRAFLREVATASGVADPDRVLGLMLPDRVSYGACTNRAFLIAEALGCESVHRRDSDSRYQSLDGEPVFPLHQELTSLGRRAADVADLVSRSRLDPAYAHRPVAMVGGSFIGEMSVDVEEIRRLDPAVHHELVGLSVPEGYPEIWRRNLIEESFRGAGTTPFAADLTTLTRVAPTRVDMCNIGFDSRVYGAVPLPPATDTIGSDYFLIHLVHDARLPGVLHNRHIVNYHTGERRSDAGFVAYQVRLAKFLLSTPYFNAVYAAAAAAGDTLLDPAGRVRPDAVAALVRDSTRLDPAGNAERFDVIERSYRALGGRYTAVAEALAAHREPLLAAARADMEDFALLIDAWEPLVRAAGRAGLGTGAGTRSGTPRPGQERTVTVAYAGGERRRGPVTMGQANMIRCILRDEPLHINNHDVWPVPQGAALQQVLDALRELVVRHEALRTTFPEPAAGASRTQVVAAEGDFTVRVLDHEELGADPAHYAETVARQARAGRFRLDRDFPLRITLLSLRGAPAFVTLSSSHAVTDGSALAVLREEWLALLDGAGLPPVEALTPLDLAAEEATPAGLRRSEASLRYWKQIIGTGPQEMFAEPRAVRSDGQQPQLTLRSRRGARALAQAAKRTGSPSPTVLLTAWCTLVAHRAGQSTCVAAAPLSNRSRPGLARSVNTLSQDALLSLDVRGPSFDAVLRKAWGAALGAYRHSQFDSVRLWEAIEGTTFERGSHFARDVVFNDVSVLTDTRAPATDSRTGDAQDAELDLDWGPVQVLPTRLLCFAYRTDPVLHLGMWADPALFSREEAETFLTGLVKLLEVVAYEDVPLAALTEVTGIRPAVRAGDWLQVDGCWTSPTAVAGALSDALGGLPVHVTTDDVSGPEPVGDSPGGGLTAFIASGGAPLTPDGAHTALMDVISAPGPGHSGLLAPTRYVIVHDSPATPGESTAWLRQRILMEGNGRHRPTRDDH
;
A
#
# COMPACT_ATOMS: atom_id res chain seq x y z
N MET A 1 5.29 -7.97 4.95
CA MET A 1 4.30 -7.98 3.86
C MET A 1 3.02 -8.55 4.45
N ARG A 2 1.87 -7.91 4.24
CA ARG A 2 0.58 -8.44 4.75
C ARG A 2 0.30 -9.75 4.02
N ARG A 3 -0.13 -10.78 4.73
CA ARG A 3 -0.50 -12.08 4.15
C ARG A 3 -2.01 -12.17 4.02
N VAL A 4 -2.49 -12.63 2.87
CA VAL A 4 -3.92 -12.80 2.61
C VAL A 4 -4.16 -14.18 2.03
N CYS A 5 -5.26 -14.83 2.40
CA CYS A 5 -5.61 -16.16 1.92
C CYS A 5 -6.68 -16.04 0.83
N LEU A 6 -6.37 -16.42 -0.41
CA LEU A 6 -7.35 -16.60 -1.47
C LEU A 6 -7.68 -18.09 -1.56
N THR A 7 -8.86 -18.49 -1.08
CA THR A 7 -9.24 -19.90 -0.94
C THR A 7 -10.20 -20.35 -2.04
N LEU A 8 -9.92 -21.55 -2.57
CA LEU A 8 -10.70 -22.27 -3.56
C LEU A 8 -11.01 -23.69 -3.03
N PRO A 9 -12.13 -23.89 -2.32
CA PRO A 9 -12.61 -25.21 -1.98
C PRO A 9 -13.18 -25.92 -3.21
N THR A 10 -12.88 -27.22 -3.37
CA THR A 10 -13.44 -28.04 -4.43
C THR A 10 -13.62 -29.50 -4.03
N ASN A 11 -14.67 -30.11 -4.58
CA ASN A 11 -14.95 -31.55 -4.50
C ASN A 11 -15.28 -32.14 -5.88
N ARG A 12 -14.93 -31.40 -6.95
CA ARG A 12 -15.30 -31.69 -8.35
C ARG A 12 -14.24 -31.14 -9.32
N PRO A 13 -14.20 -31.60 -10.59
CA PRO A 13 -13.27 -31.07 -11.59
C PRO A 13 -13.40 -29.55 -11.79
N CYS A 14 -12.29 -28.81 -11.66
CA CYS A 14 -12.26 -27.35 -11.77
C CYS A 14 -10.90 -26.77 -12.23
N ALA A 15 -10.16 -27.51 -13.08
CA ALA A 15 -8.81 -27.12 -13.53
C ALA A 15 -8.75 -25.70 -14.15
N GLU A 16 -9.76 -25.29 -14.91
CA GLU A 16 -9.85 -23.93 -15.47
C GLU A 16 -9.98 -22.88 -14.37
N THR A 17 -10.81 -23.15 -13.35
CA THR A 17 -11.02 -22.25 -12.21
C THR A 17 -9.74 -22.10 -11.38
N ILE A 18 -8.95 -23.17 -11.20
CA ILE A 18 -7.64 -23.10 -10.54
C ILE A 18 -6.72 -22.08 -11.25
N ALA A 19 -6.65 -22.13 -12.58
CA ALA A 19 -5.86 -21.18 -13.36
C ALA A 19 -6.41 -19.75 -13.25
N ALA A 20 -7.72 -19.57 -13.29
CA ALA A 20 -8.37 -18.26 -13.16
C ALA A 20 -8.12 -17.63 -11.78
N VAL A 21 -8.27 -18.39 -10.70
CA VAL A 21 -8.04 -17.92 -9.32
C VAL A 21 -6.54 -17.66 -9.07
N ALA A 22 -5.65 -18.42 -9.71
CA ALA A 22 -4.22 -18.11 -9.70
C ALA A 22 -3.89 -16.78 -10.39
N ALA A 23 -4.57 -16.45 -11.49
CA ALA A 23 -4.44 -15.14 -12.12
C ALA A 23 -4.98 -14.01 -11.22
N GLU A 24 -6.08 -14.24 -10.50
CA GLU A 24 -6.57 -13.32 -9.46
C GLU A 24 -5.55 -13.13 -8.33
N ALA A 25 -4.92 -14.21 -7.85
CA ALA A 25 -3.88 -14.14 -6.83
C ALA A 25 -2.67 -13.32 -7.31
N ALA A 26 -2.24 -13.55 -8.56
CA ALA A 26 -1.16 -12.79 -9.17
C ALA A 26 -1.53 -11.30 -9.28
N HIS A 27 -2.77 -10.97 -9.66
CA HIS A 27 -3.29 -9.60 -9.65
C HIS A 27 -3.21 -8.98 -8.26
N GLY A 28 -3.65 -9.71 -7.23
CA GLY A 28 -3.56 -9.26 -5.83
C GLY A 28 -2.12 -8.95 -5.40
N ALA A 29 -1.19 -9.88 -5.65
CA ALA A 29 0.22 -9.72 -5.29
C ALA A 29 0.87 -8.53 -6.01
N ARG A 30 0.61 -8.38 -7.32
CA ARG A 30 1.20 -7.33 -8.17
C ARG A 30 0.72 -5.92 -7.81
N HIS A 31 -0.55 -5.76 -7.43
CA HIS A 31 -1.15 -4.43 -7.27
C HIS A 31 -1.25 -3.95 -5.82
N PHE A 32 -1.22 -4.84 -4.83
CA PHE A 32 -1.52 -4.47 -3.44
C PHE A 32 -0.36 -4.69 -2.45
N GLY A 33 0.81 -5.16 -2.91
CA GLY A 33 1.97 -5.37 -2.04
C GLY A 33 1.69 -6.37 -0.90
N VAL A 34 0.84 -7.36 -1.18
CA VAL A 34 0.47 -8.44 -0.26
C VAL A 34 1.04 -9.78 -0.74
N GLU A 35 1.35 -10.66 0.19
CA GLU A 35 1.67 -12.06 -0.10
C GLU A 35 0.35 -12.82 -0.15
N VAL A 36 -0.06 -13.28 -1.34
CA VAL A 36 -1.29 -14.02 -1.55
C VAL A 36 -1.02 -15.51 -1.40
N HIS A 37 -1.59 -16.10 -0.35
CA HIS A 37 -1.64 -17.54 -0.17
C HIS A 37 -2.84 -18.10 -0.94
N LEU A 38 -2.59 -18.66 -2.12
CA LEU A 38 -3.62 -19.37 -2.89
C LEU A 38 -3.85 -20.74 -2.26
N LEU A 39 -4.94 -20.90 -1.53
CA LEU A 39 -5.29 -22.13 -0.81
C LEU A 39 -6.34 -22.95 -1.58
N ILE A 40 -5.93 -24.10 -2.09
CA ILE A 40 -6.82 -25.04 -2.78
C ILE A 40 -7.11 -26.21 -1.83
N LEU A 41 -8.35 -26.27 -1.34
CA LEU A 41 -8.85 -27.37 -0.50
C LEU A 41 -9.55 -28.39 -1.40
N ASP A 42 -8.88 -29.50 -1.66
CA ASP A 42 -9.30 -30.48 -2.65
C ASP A 42 -9.82 -31.77 -2.00
N SER A 43 -11.15 -31.90 -2.01
CA SER A 43 -11.91 -33.06 -1.52
C SER A 43 -12.44 -33.92 -2.69
N SER A 44 -11.87 -33.77 -3.89
CA SER A 44 -12.35 -34.45 -5.10
C SER A 44 -11.89 -35.91 -5.16
N ASP A 45 -12.52 -36.68 -6.05
CA ASP A 45 -12.09 -38.05 -6.34
C ASP A 45 -10.68 -38.10 -6.99
N ALA A 46 -10.09 -39.30 -7.06
CA ALA A 46 -8.72 -39.46 -7.55
C ALA A 46 -8.51 -38.96 -8.99
N PRO A 47 -9.44 -39.17 -9.95
CA PRO A 47 -9.34 -38.57 -11.28
C PRO A 47 -9.31 -37.04 -11.26
N ALA A 48 -10.26 -36.39 -10.57
CA ALA A 48 -10.31 -34.94 -10.49
C ALA A 48 -9.06 -34.36 -9.79
N LEU A 49 -8.66 -34.95 -8.66
CA LEU A 49 -7.46 -34.57 -7.91
C LEU A 49 -6.19 -34.64 -8.78
N THR A 50 -6.08 -35.65 -9.63
CA THR A 50 -4.95 -35.78 -10.57
C THR A 50 -4.94 -34.64 -11.57
N GLY A 51 -6.11 -34.30 -12.14
CA GLY A 51 -6.26 -33.15 -13.03
C GLY A 51 -5.92 -31.82 -12.35
N HIS A 52 -6.33 -31.64 -11.09
CA HIS A 52 -6.01 -30.44 -10.30
C HIS A 52 -4.51 -30.32 -10.01
N ARG A 53 -3.83 -31.41 -9.64
CA ARG A 53 -2.36 -31.40 -9.43
C ARG A 53 -1.62 -31.00 -10.70
N ALA A 54 -2.08 -31.46 -11.87
CA ALA A 54 -1.51 -31.06 -13.15
C ALA A 54 -1.74 -29.56 -13.42
N ALA A 55 -2.95 -29.05 -13.16
CA ALA A 55 -3.27 -27.63 -13.30
C ALA A 55 -2.40 -26.75 -12.38
N VAL A 56 -2.26 -27.13 -11.11
CA VAL A 56 -1.40 -26.43 -10.12
C VAL A 56 0.06 -26.43 -10.56
N SER A 57 0.57 -27.56 -11.05
CA SER A 57 1.96 -27.68 -11.52
C SER A 57 2.24 -26.85 -12.77
N ALA A 58 1.21 -26.56 -13.57
CA ALA A 58 1.30 -25.74 -14.77
C ALA A 58 1.20 -24.23 -14.50
N LEU A 59 0.92 -23.81 -13.26
CA LEU A 59 0.81 -22.40 -12.93
C LEU A 59 2.17 -21.68 -13.07
N PRO A 60 2.19 -20.47 -13.63
CA PRO A 60 3.41 -19.66 -13.67
C PRO A 60 3.86 -19.30 -12.24
N ARG A 61 5.17 -19.19 -12.05
CA ARG A 61 5.74 -18.71 -10.78
C ARG A 61 5.57 -17.20 -10.70
N GLU A 62 4.76 -16.75 -9.76
CA GLU A 62 4.46 -15.33 -9.54
C GLU A 62 5.03 -14.87 -8.20
N PRO A 63 5.94 -13.88 -8.18
CA PRO A 63 6.44 -13.30 -6.92
C PRO A 63 5.28 -12.79 -6.05
N GLY A 64 5.31 -13.16 -4.76
CA GLY A 64 4.25 -12.82 -3.82
C GLY A 64 3.01 -13.71 -3.88
N VAL A 65 2.97 -14.76 -4.71
CA VAL A 65 1.93 -15.80 -4.67
C VAL A 65 2.52 -17.11 -4.13
N VAL A 66 1.90 -17.66 -3.08
CA VAL A 66 2.27 -18.96 -2.50
C VAL A 66 1.09 -19.92 -2.66
N VAL A 67 1.27 -20.97 -3.45
CA VAL A 67 0.20 -21.95 -3.74
C VAL A 67 0.24 -23.11 -2.75
N HIS A 68 -0.88 -23.37 -2.10
CA HIS A 68 -1.11 -24.47 -1.16
C HIS A 68 -2.19 -25.39 -1.72
N HIS A 69 -1.80 -26.56 -2.24
CA HIS A 69 -2.75 -27.59 -2.68
C HIS A 69 -2.82 -28.71 -1.65
N LEU A 70 -3.94 -28.79 -0.95
CA LEU A 70 -4.17 -29.74 0.14
C LEU A 70 -5.29 -30.71 -0.22
N ASP A 71 -4.91 -31.96 -0.45
CA ASP A 71 -5.88 -33.05 -0.52
C ASP A 71 -6.53 -33.33 0.85
N GLU A 72 -7.65 -34.06 0.84
CA GLU A 72 -8.41 -34.42 2.04
C GLU A 72 -7.55 -35.05 3.15
N ALA A 73 -6.53 -35.84 2.78
CA ALA A 73 -5.63 -36.49 3.74
C ALA A 73 -4.76 -35.47 4.47
N ARG A 74 -4.18 -34.49 3.76
CA ARG A 74 -3.41 -33.39 4.35
C ARG A 74 -4.29 -32.47 5.19
N GLN A 75 -5.50 -32.15 4.72
CA GLN A 75 -6.47 -31.38 5.50
C GLN A 75 -6.78 -32.09 6.83
N ARG A 76 -7.04 -33.40 6.78
CA ARG A 76 -7.33 -34.22 7.96
C ARG A 76 -6.17 -34.30 8.95
N ALA A 77 -4.95 -34.46 8.44
CA ALA A 77 -3.75 -34.49 9.28
C ALA A 77 -3.59 -33.16 10.04
N PHE A 78 -3.68 -32.03 9.35
CA PHE A 78 -3.60 -30.70 9.94
C PHE A 78 -4.69 -30.48 11.00
N LEU A 79 -5.95 -30.75 10.68
CA LEU A 79 -7.05 -30.52 11.61
C LEU A 79 -6.99 -31.43 12.85
N ARG A 80 -6.51 -32.67 12.71
CA ARG A 80 -6.30 -33.57 13.86
C ARG A 80 -5.23 -33.03 14.80
N GLU A 81 -4.12 -32.55 14.24
CA GLU A 81 -3.05 -31.90 15.01
C GLU A 81 -3.58 -30.68 15.76
N VAL A 82 -4.29 -29.78 15.06
CA VAL A 82 -4.88 -28.58 15.66
C VAL A 82 -5.89 -28.93 16.76
N ALA A 83 -6.80 -29.87 16.51
CA ALA A 83 -7.79 -30.31 17.49
C ALA A 83 -7.11 -30.87 18.75
N THR A 84 -6.11 -31.74 18.58
CA THR A 84 -5.35 -32.30 19.72
C THR A 84 -4.57 -31.22 20.47
N ALA A 85 -3.89 -30.32 19.77
CA ALA A 85 -3.07 -29.26 20.38
C ALA A 85 -3.88 -28.12 21.01
N SER A 86 -5.16 -27.99 20.67
CA SER A 86 -6.05 -26.95 21.20
C SER A 86 -6.45 -27.15 22.66
N GLY A 87 -6.41 -28.38 23.16
CA GLY A 87 -6.87 -28.71 24.50
C GLY A 87 -8.38 -28.61 24.69
N VAL A 88 -9.17 -28.64 23.61
CA VAL A 88 -10.63 -28.75 23.70
C VAL A 88 -11.03 -30.06 24.37
N ALA A 89 -12.16 -30.06 25.08
CA ALA A 89 -12.59 -31.20 25.89
C ALA A 89 -12.85 -32.48 25.08
N ASP A 90 -13.32 -32.36 23.84
CA ASP A 90 -13.61 -33.46 22.93
C ASP A 90 -13.06 -33.17 21.52
N PRO A 91 -11.76 -33.45 21.28
CA PRO A 91 -11.10 -33.12 20.02
C PRO A 91 -11.63 -33.96 18.84
N ASP A 92 -12.10 -35.18 19.08
CA ASP A 92 -12.65 -36.04 18.03
C ASP A 92 -14.02 -35.54 17.55
N ARG A 93 -14.88 -35.10 18.47
CA ARG A 93 -16.16 -34.48 18.10
C ARG A 93 -15.94 -33.20 17.29
N VAL A 94 -15.06 -32.31 17.74
CA VAL A 94 -14.73 -31.06 17.05
C VAL A 94 -14.12 -31.33 15.66
N LEU A 95 -13.25 -32.34 15.55
CA LEU A 95 -12.71 -32.78 14.27
C LEU A 95 -13.82 -33.28 13.34
N GLY A 96 -14.78 -34.05 13.86
CA GLY A 96 -15.96 -34.52 13.10
C GLY A 96 -16.83 -33.39 12.55
N LEU A 97 -16.97 -32.27 13.30
CA LEU A 97 -17.70 -31.08 12.83
C LEU A 97 -16.98 -30.36 11.67
N MET A 98 -15.66 -30.44 11.61
CA MET A 98 -14.88 -29.82 10.53
C MET A 98 -14.62 -30.77 9.35
N LEU A 99 -14.65 -32.08 9.58
CA LEU A 99 -14.46 -33.14 8.59
C LEU A 99 -15.65 -34.11 8.50
N PRO A 100 -16.88 -33.62 8.26
CA PRO A 100 -18.02 -34.52 8.13
C PRO A 100 -17.91 -35.38 6.86
N ASP A 101 -18.46 -36.59 6.90
CA ASP A 101 -18.52 -37.49 5.74
C ASP A 101 -19.50 -37.01 4.65
N ARG A 102 -20.36 -36.04 5.01
CA ARG A 102 -21.38 -35.44 4.14
C ARG A 102 -21.03 -33.99 3.82
N VAL A 103 -21.56 -33.46 2.72
CA VAL A 103 -21.28 -32.10 2.25
C VAL A 103 -21.67 -31.08 3.32
N SER A 104 -20.74 -30.18 3.68
CA SER A 104 -20.99 -29.07 4.59
C SER A 104 -20.22 -27.83 4.12
N TYR A 105 -20.96 -26.81 3.70
CA TYR A 105 -20.39 -25.56 3.18
C TYR A 105 -19.67 -24.77 4.28
N GLY A 106 -20.25 -24.73 5.48
CA GLY A 106 -19.63 -24.09 6.64
C GLY A 106 -18.40 -24.84 7.14
N ALA A 107 -18.46 -26.17 7.26
CA ALA A 107 -17.31 -26.95 7.69
C ALA A 107 -16.11 -26.76 6.76
N CYS A 108 -16.32 -26.84 5.43
CA CYS A 108 -15.28 -26.62 4.44
C CYS A 108 -14.63 -25.23 4.58
N THR A 109 -15.45 -24.18 4.73
CA THR A 109 -14.96 -22.81 4.91
C THR A 109 -14.22 -22.65 6.25
N ASN A 110 -14.66 -23.33 7.31
CA ASN A 110 -13.95 -23.36 8.60
C ASN A 110 -12.55 -23.98 8.49
N ARG A 111 -12.36 -25.00 7.63
CA ARG A 111 -11.01 -25.53 7.34
C ARG A 111 -10.12 -24.44 6.76
N ALA A 112 -10.65 -23.66 5.80
CA ALA A 112 -9.91 -22.55 5.19
C ALA A 112 -9.55 -21.47 6.23
N PHE A 113 -10.46 -21.14 7.15
CA PHE A 113 -10.20 -20.20 8.24
C PHE A 113 -9.04 -20.65 9.14
N LEU A 114 -9.06 -21.89 9.62
CA LEU A 114 -7.96 -22.39 10.47
C LEU A 114 -6.62 -22.48 9.73
N ILE A 115 -6.64 -22.86 8.45
CA ILE A 115 -5.41 -22.91 7.63
C ILE A 115 -4.89 -21.49 7.37
N ALA A 116 -5.76 -20.51 7.12
CA ALA A 116 -5.37 -19.12 6.97
C ALA A 116 -4.72 -18.56 8.25
N GLU A 117 -5.26 -18.92 9.43
CA GLU A 117 -4.63 -18.61 10.73
C GLU A 117 -3.25 -19.26 10.88
N ALA A 118 -3.11 -20.53 10.48
CA ALA A 118 -1.81 -21.22 10.49
C ALA A 118 -0.78 -20.59 9.54
N LEU A 119 -1.23 -19.99 8.44
CA LEU A 119 -0.41 -19.25 7.48
C LEU A 119 -0.11 -17.80 7.95
N GLY A 120 -0.80 -17.32 8.98
CA GLY A 120 -0.70 -15.95 9.49
C GLY A 120 -1.34 -14.91 8.56
N CYS A 121 -2.43 -15.28 7.89
CA CYS A 121 -3.16 -14.37 7.02
C CYS A 121 -4.03 -13.40 7.83
N GLU A 122 -4.16 -12.17 7.36
CA GLU A 122 -5.01 -11.12 7.96
C GLU A 122 -6.44 -11.13 7.40
N SER A 123 -6.65 -11.80 6.27
CA SER A 123 -7.94 -11.92 5.60
C SER A 123 -8.07 -13.23 4.84
N VAL A 124 -9.32 -13.68 4.66
CA VAL A 124 -9.70 -14.82 3.81
C VAL A 124 -10.66 -14.35 2.75
N HIS A 125 -10.37 -14.69 1.50
CA HIS A 125 -11.10 -14.33 0.29
C HIS A 125 -11.56 -15.62 -0.39
N ARG A 126 -12.86 -15.83 -0.55
CA ARG A 126 -13.40 -17.11 -1.05
C ARG A 126 -13.89 -16.98 -2.48
N ARG A 127 -13.58 -18.00 -3.29
CA ARG A 127 -14.16 -18.27 -4.61
C ARG A 127 -14.69 -19.69 -4.66
N ASP A 128 -15.79 -19.92 -5.39
CA ASP A 128 -16.33 -21.27 -5.58
C ASP A 128 -15.82 -21.88 -6.90
N SER A 129 -15.71 -23.21 -6.94
CA SER A 129 -15.10 -23.94 -8.06
C SER A 129 -15.90 -23.94 -9.37
N ASP A 130 -17.15 -23.48 -9.32
CA ASP A 130 -18.10 -23.32 -10.43
C ASP A 130 -18.35 -21.85 -10.81
N SER A 131 -17.30 -21.03 -10.70
CA SER A 131 -17.34 -19.61 -11.05
C SER A 131 -16.26 -19.19 -12.06
N ARG A 132 -16.52 -18.10 -12.78
CA ARG A 132 -15.59 -17.40 -13.68
C ARG A 132 -15.62 -15.91 -13.38
N TYR A 133 -14.75 -15.13 -14.00
CA TYR A 133 -14.78 -13.68 -13.88
C TYR A 133 -15.52 -13.03 -15.04
N GLN A 134 -16.15 -11.89 -14.78
CA GLN A 134 -16.55 -10.97 -15.85
C GLN A 134 -15.30 -10.40 -16.54
N SER A 135 -15.45 -9.85 -17.74
CA SER A 135 -14.37 -9.18 -18.45
C SER A 135 -14.72 -7.75 -18.84
N LEU A 136 -13.71 -6.90 -18.90
CA LEU A 136 -13.77 -5.55 -19.46
C LEU A 136 -12.64 -5.42 -20.47
N ASP A 137 -12.95 -5.02 -21.71
CA ASP A 137 -11.98 -4.89 -22.81
C ASP A 137 -11.14 -6.15 -23.07
N GLY A 138 -11.71 -7.33 -22.81
CA GLY A 138 -11.06 -8.63 -22.99
C GLY A 138 -10.27 -9.12 -21.77
N GLU A 139 -10.11 -8.29 -20.74
CA GLU A 139 -9.36 -8.64 -19.53
C GLU A 139 -10.29 -9.03 -18.37
N PRO A 140 -9.93 -10.02 -17.53
CA PRO A 140 -10.74 -10.45 -16.40
C PRO A 140 -10.82 -9.38 -15.29
N VAL A 141 -12.01 -9.22 -14.72
CA VAL A 141 -12.31 -8.28 -13.65
C VAL A 141 -12.28 -9.02 -12.32
N PHE A 142 -11.18 -8.90 -11.59
CA PHE A 142 -10.97 -9.63 -10.33
C PHE A 142 -11.63 -8.95 -9.13
N PRO A 143 -12.51 -9.64 -8.38
CA PRO A 143 -13.09 -9.12 -7.14
C PRO A 143 -12.07 -8.82 -6.05
N LEU A 144 -10.98 -9.60 -5.98
CA LEU A 144 -9.90 -9.43 -4.98
C LEU A 144 -9.33 -8.02 -4.99
N HIS A 145 -9.40 -7.33 -6.13
CA HIS A 145 -9.01 -5.92 -6.24
C HIS A 145 -9.77 -5.02 -5.25
N GLN A 146 -11.10 -5.13 -5.18
CA GLN A 146 -11.91 -4.32 -4.27
C GLN A 146 -11.79 -4.79 -2.83
N GLU A 147 -11.66 -6.11 -2.64
CA GLU A 147 -11.44 -6.70 -1.33
C GLU A 147 -10.14 -6.19 -0.69
N LEU A 148 -9.01 -6.23 -1.40
CA LEU A 148 -7.71 -5.76 -0.88
C LEU A 148 -7.60 -4.24 -0.75
N THR A 149 -8.38 -3.48 -1.53
CA THR A 149 -8.41 -2.01 -1.43
C THR A 149 -8.90 -1.53 -0.07
N SER A 150 -9.90 -2.22 0.50
CA SER A 150 -10.69 -1.71 1.62
C SER A 150 -10.63 -2.57 2.89
N LEU A 151 -10.50 -3.91 2.75
CA LEU A 151 -10.67 -4.83 3.88
C LEU A 151 -9.61 -4.61 4.97
N GLY A 152 -10.10 -4.53 6.21
CA GLY A 152 -9.29 -4.33 7.42
C GLY A 152 -8.90 -2.88 7.73
N ARG A 153 -9.03 -1.96 6.77
CA ARG A 153 -8.75 -0.51 6.93
C ARG A 153 -9.87 0.19 7.68
N ARG A 154 -9.59 1.35 8.30
CA ARG A 154 -10.65 2.12 8.95
C ARG A 154 -11.63 2.66 7.91
N ALA A 155 -12.91 2.61 8.23
CA ALA A 155 -13.95 3.03 7.30
C ALA A 155 -13.83 4.51 6.90
N ALA A 156 -13.33 5.38 7.77
CA ALA A 156 -13.01 6.77 7.46
C ALA A 156 -12.00 6.88 6.31
N ASP A 157 -10.93 6.07 6.34
CA ASP A 157 -9.88 6.08 5.33
C ASP A 157 -10.33 5.43 4.00
N VAL A 158 -11.39 4.64 4.04
CA VAL A 158 -11.99 3.97 2.89
C VAL A 158 -13.06 4.86 2.23
N ALA A 159 -13.63 5.83 2.95
CA ALA A 159 -14.71 6.68 2.45
C ALA A 159 -14.32 7.42 1.16
N ASP A 160 -13.06 7.83 1.02
CA ASP A 160 -12.52 8.53 -0.15
C ASP A 160 -12.08 7.59 -1.29
N LEU A 161 -12.07 6.28 -1.05
CA LEU A 161 -11.65 5.25 -2.01
C LEU A 161 -12.82 4.54 -2.69
N VAL A 162 -14.03 4.73 -2.18
CA VAL A 162 -15.23 4.11 -2.71
C VAL A 162 -16.03 5.08 -3.57
N SER A 163 -16.80 4.56 -4.53
CA SER A 163 -17.66 5.39 -5.38
C SER A 163 -18.72 6.14 -4.58
N ARG A 164 -19.14 5.58 -3.44
CA ARG A 164 -20.11 6.20 -2.52
C ARG A 164 -19.97 5.65 -1.10
N SER A 165 -20.14 6.51 -0.10
CA SER A 165 -20.38 6.10 1.28
C SER A 165 -21.86 6.29 1.67
N ARG A 166 -22.42 5.27 2.33
CA ARG A 166 -23.73 5.29 3.03
C ARG A 166 -23.58 4.87 4.50
N LEU A 167 -22.34 4.78 4.99
CA LEU A 167 -22.06 4.38 6.36
C LEU A 167 -22.40 5.53 7.31
N ASP A 168 -23.06 5.21 8.42
CA ASP A 168 -23.26 6.16 9.51
C ASP A 168 -21.88 6.62 10.06
N PRO A 169 -21.60 7.93 10.12
CA PRO A 169 -20.33 8.47 10.64
C PRO A 169 -19.94 7.94 12.02
N ALA A 170 -20.91 7.53 12.85
CA ALA A 170 -20.65 6.93 14.15
C ALA A 170 -19.76 5.67 14.05
N TYR A 171 -19.79 4.95 12.93
CA TYR A 171 -19.00 3.74 12.70
C TYR A 171 -17.73 3.98 11.86
N ALA A 172 -17.44 5.22 11.43
CA ALA A 172 -16.30 5.53 10.57
C ALA A 172 -14.93 5.17 11.19
N HIS A 173 -14.85 5.13 12.52
CA HIS A 173 -13.62 4.77 13.23
C HIS A 173 -13.31 3.27 13.19
N ARG A 174 -14.30 2.43 12.90
CA ARG A 174 -14.19 0.97 12.89
C ARG A 174 -13.53 0.47 11.60
N PRO A 175 -12.84 -0.68 11.65
CA PRO A 175 -12.32 -1.32 10.45
C PRO A 175 -13.44 -1.87 9.55
N VAL A 176 -13.20 -1.90 8.24
CA VAL A 176 -14.02 -2.64 7.27
C VAL A 176 -13.83 -4.14 7.53
N ALA A 177 -14.89 -4.80 7.96
CA ALA A 177 -14.86 -6.19 8.43
C ALA A 177 -15.16 -7.21 7.31
N MET A 178 -15.84 -6.78 6.25
CA MET A 178 -16.24 -7.61 5.12
C MET A 178 -16.28 -6.78 3.83
N VAL A 179 -15.79 -7.35 2.74
CA VAL A 179 -15.91 -6.77 1.40
C VAL A 179 -16.40 -7.85 0.47
N GLY A 180 -17.38 -7.58 -0.39
CA GLY A 180 -17.85 -8.59 -1.32
C GLY A 180 -18.81 -8.09 -2.37
N GLY A 181 -19.09 -8.99 -3.30
CA GLY A 181 -20.11 -8.84 -4.33
C GLY A 181 -20.97 -10.08 -4.43
N SER A 182 -21.94 -10.04 -5.33
CA SER A 182 -22.76 -11.20 -5.69
C SER A 182 -22.22 -11.88 -6.95
N PHE A 183 -23.03 -12.71 -7.60
CA PHE A 183 -22.78 -13.36 -8.88
C PHE A 183 -23.78 -12.90 -9.96
N ILE A 184 -23.41 -13.11 -11.22
CA ILE A 184 -24.31 -13.09 -12.38
C ILE A 184 -24.35 -14.49 -13.02
N GLY A 185 -25.34 -14.76 -13.87
CA GLY A 185 -25.46 -16.05 -14.55
C GLY A 185 -26.46 -16.99 -13.87
N GLU A 186 -26.18 -18.29 -13.83
CA GLU A 186 -27.10 -19.28 -13.24
C GLU A 186 -27.22 -19.06 -11.72
N MET A 187 -28.42 -19.25 -11.16
CA MET A 187 -28.67 -19.02 -9.73
C MET A 187 -27.91 -20.02 -8.87
N SER A 188 -27.14 -19.55 -7.86
CA SER A 188 -26.43 -20.46 -6.94
C SER A 188 -27.39 -21.44 -6.27
N VAL A 189 -28.58 -20.95 -5.87
CA VAL A 189 -29.72 -21.79 -5.50
C VAL A 189 -30.77 -21.75 -6.61
N ASP A 190 -30.92 -22.85 -7.35
CA ASP A 190 -31.82 -22.91 -8.51
C ASP A 190 -33.24 -23.25 -8.07
N VAL A 191 -34.07 -22.21 -7.96
CA VAL A 191 -35.51 -22.28 -7.70
C VAL A 191 -36.34 -21.83 -8.91
N GLU A 192 -35.69 -21.56 -10.04
CA GLU A 192 -36.34 -21.00 -11.23
C GLU A 192 -37.31 -22.00 -11.85
N GLU A 193 -36.96 -23.30 -11.85
CA GLU A 193 -37.88 -24.32 -12.33
C GLU A 193 -39.13 -24.42 -11.46
N ILE A 194 -38.99 -24.32 -10.13
CA ILE A 194 -40.14 -24.31 -9.20
C ILE A 194 -41.05 -23.12 -9.54
N ARG A 195 -40.48 -21.94 -9.74
CA ARG A 195 -41.21 -20.71 -10.13
C ARG A 195 -41.94 -20.87 -11.45
N ARG A 196 -41.32 -21.51 -12.44
CA ARG A 196 -41.91 -21.75 -13.76
C ARG A 196 -43.05 -22.77 -13.71
N LEU A 197 -42.91 -23.82 -12.89
CA LEU A 197 -43.92 -24.85 -12.74
C LEU A 197 -45.15 -24.33 -11.98
N ASP A 198 -44.93 -23.66 -10.85
CA ASP A 198 -45.99 -23.04 -10.06
C ASP A 198 -45.46 -21.85 -9.24
N PRO A 199 -45.79 -20.59 -9.64
CA PRO A 199 -45.39 -19.39 -8.91
C PRO A 199 -45.92 -19.32 -7.46
N ALA A 200 -47.08 -19.92 -7.18
CA ALA A 200 -47.65 -19.94 -5.84
C ALA A 200 -46.85 -20.87 -4.92
N VAL A 201 -46.46 -22.05 -5.44
CA VAL A 201 -45.56 -22.97 -4.72
C VAL A 201 -44.19 -22.34 -4.50
N HIS A 202 -43.64 -21.63 -5.49
CA HIS A 202 -42.40 -20.87 -5.30
C HIS A 202 -42.53 -19.83 -4.18
N HIS A 203 -43.62 -19.05 -4.19
CA HIS A 203 -43.87 -18.05 -3.16
C HIS A 203 -44.02 -18.68 -1.77
N GLU A 204 -44.68 -19.83 -1.66
CA GLU A 204 -44.83 -20.59 -0.42
C GLU A 204 -43.46 -21.09 0.09
N LEU A 205 -42.70 -21.81 -0.75
CA LEU A 205 -41.40 -22.40 -0.37
C LEU A 205 -40.34 -21.35 -0.05
N VAL A 206 -40.10 -20.40 -0.96
CA VAL A 206 -39.09 -19.35 -0.75
C VAL A 206 -39.53 -18.42 0.39
N GLY A 207 -40.84 -18.22 0.57
CA GLY A 207 -41.40 -17.48 1.70
C GLY A 207 -41.05 -18.05 3.07
N LEU A 208 -40.75 -19.34 3.19
CA LEU A 208 -40.29 -19.95 4.45
C LEU A 208 -38.90 -19.46 4.89
N SER A 209 -38.10 -18.95 3.96
CA SER A 209 -36.79 -18.35 4.26
C SER A 209 -36.89 -16.94 4.86
N VAL A 210 -38.04 -16.27 4.70
CA VAL A 210 -38.25 -14.89 5.17
C VAL A 210 -38.78 -14.90 6.61
N PRO A 211 -38.26 -14.04 7.53
CA PRO A 211 -38.75 -13.95 8.90
C PRO A 211 -40.26 -13.68 9.00
N GLU A 212 -40.87 -14.22 10.05
CA GLU A 212 -42.29 -13.98 10.36
C GLU A 212 -42.48 -12.53 10.86
N GLY A 213 -43.60 -11.89 10.49
CA GLY A 213 -43.93 -10.52 10.89
C GLY A 213 -43.48 -9.39 9.95
N TYR A 214 -42.78 -9.70 8.84
CA TYR A 214 -42.54 -8.72 7.78
C TYR A 214 -43.85 -8.29 7.09
N PRO A 215 -44.08 -7.00 6.80
CA PRO A 215 -45.29 -6.58 6.10
C PRO A 215 -45.38 -7.22 4.71
N GLU A 216 -46.58 -7.60 4.29
CA GLU A 216 -46.83 -8.40 3.08
C GLU A 216 -46.20 -7.80 1.81
N ILE A 217 -46.24 -6.47 1.68
CA ILE A 217 -45.64 -5.77 0.54
C ILE A 217 -44.12 -5.94 0.46
N TRP A 218 -43.43 -6.02 1.61
CA TRP A 218 -41.98 -6.24 1.68
C TRP A 218 -41.63 -7.72 1.57
N ARG A 219 -42.47 -8.60 2.14
CA ARG A 219 -42.32 -10.05 2.06
C ARG A 219 -42.25 -10.53 0.61
N ARG A 220 -43.17 -10.06 -0.24
CA ARG A 220 -43.18 -10.41 -1.66
C ARG A 220 -41.89 -10.00 -2.37
N ASN A 221 -41.38 -8.79 -2.10
CA ASN A 221 -40.13 -8.32 -2.72
C ASN A 221 -38.93 -9.14 -2.24
N LEU A 222 -38.85 -9.47 -0.95
CA LEU A 222 -37.76 -10.32 -0.42
C LEU A 222 -37.78 -11.71 -1.06
N ILE A 223 -38.95 -12.30 -1.25
CA ILE A 223 -39.11 -13.59 -1.95
C ILE A 223 -38.59 -13.52 -3.40
N GLU A 224 -38.88 -12.44 -4.12
CA GLU A 224 -38.43 -12.25 -5.50
C GLU A 224 -36.92 -11.92 -5.63
N GLU A 225 -36.31 -11.39 -4.56
CA GLU A 225 -34.87 -11.11 -4.50
C GLU A 225 -34.03 -12.29 -3.99
N SER A 226 -34.60 -13.17 -3.18
CA SER A 226 -33.92 -14.35 -2.64
C SER A 226 -33.29 -15.21 -3.74
N PHE A 227 -32.04 -15.59 -3.54
CA PHE A 227 -31.26 -16.49 -4.42
C PHE A 227 -30.94 -15.98 -5.83
N ARG A 228 -31.38 -14.76 -6.19
CA ARG A 228 -31.28 -14.23 -7.55
C ARG A 228 -29.90 -13.71 -7.95
N GLY A 229 -29.08 -13.36 -6.95
CA GLY A 229 -27.79 -12.70 -7.16
C GLY A 229 -27.92 -11.28 -7.73
N ALA A 230 -26.92 -10.81 -8.48
CA ALA A 230 -26.86 -9.46 -9.07
C ALA A 230 -27.51 -9.33 -10.45
N GLY A 231 -28.20 -10.37 -10.94
CA GLY A 231 -28.85 -10.37 -12.25
C GLY A 231 -27.88 -10.70 -13.39
N THR A 232 -27.97 -9.96 -14.51
CA THR A 232 -27.25 -10.27 -15.76
C THR A 232 -26.46 -9.10 -16.34
N THR A 233 -26.36 -7.98 -15.61
CA THR A 233 -25.71 -6.77 -16.11
C THR A 233 -24.20 -6.99 -16.23
N PRO A 234 -23.60 -6.83 -17.43
CA PRO A 234 -22.16 -6.91 -17.57
C PRO A 234 -21.43 -5.80 -16.80
N PHE A 235 -20.24 -6.09 -16.32
CA PHE A 235 -19.36 -5.10 -15.71
C PHE A 235 -18.95 -4.03 -16.73
N ALA A 236 -19.11 -2.76 -16.36
CA ALA A 236 -18.75 -1.63 -17.21
C ALA A 236 -17.73 -0.68 -16.54
N ALA A 237 -17.83 -0.51 -15.22
CA ALA A 237 -16.94 0.31 -14.41
C ALA A 237 -17.06 -0.10 -12.94
N ASP A 238 -16.07 0.26 -12.13
CA ASP A 238 -16.12 0.03 -10.69
C ASP A 238 -17.19 0.86 -10.00
N LEU A 239 -18.07 0.17 -9.27
CA LEU A 239 -19.03 0.76 -8.36
C LEU A 239 -18.89 0.09 -6.99
N THR A 240 -18.45 0.87 -6.01
CA THR A 240 -18.30 0.44 -4.62
C THR A 240 -19.12 1.28 -3.68
N THR A 241 -19.69 0.64 -2.65
CA THR A 241 -20.47 1.31 -1.61
C THR A 241 -19.98 0.89 -0.23
N LEU A 242 -19.40 1.83 0.52
CA LEU A 242 -19.12 1.66 1.95
C LEU A 242 -20.43 1.80 2.74
N THR A 243 -20.85 0.74 3.44
CA THR A 243 -22.15 0.67 4.12
C THR A 243 -22.15 -0.44 5.18
N ARG A 244 -23.26 -0.58 5.91
CA ARG A 244 -23.65 -1.89 6.45
C ARG A 244 -24.16 -2.74 5.29
N VAL A 245 -23.37 -3.71 4.84
CA VAL A 245 -23.71 -4.53 3.66
C VAL A 245 -24.91 -5.40 4.01
N ALA A 246 -25.97 -5.32 3.22
CA ALA A 246 -27.16 -6.16 3.43
C ALA A 246 -26.85 -7.61 3.04
N PRO A 247 -27.23 -8.61 3.85
CA PRO A 247 -26.91 -10.01 3.56
C PRO A 247 -27.45 -10.54 2.23
N THR A 248 -28.51 -9.94 1.70
CA THR A 248 -29.11 -10.31 0.41
C THR A 248 -28.38 -9.77 -0.81
N ARG A 249 -27.29 -9.00 -0.63
CA ARG A 249 -26.57 -8.29 -1.71
C ARG A 249 -25.18 -8.85 -2.00
N VAL A 250 -24.75 -9.84 -1.24
CA VAL A 250 -23.41 -10.44 -1.29
C VAL A 250 -23.55 -11.95 -1.13
N ASP A 251 -22.70 -12.71 -1.80
CA ASP A 251 -22.73 -14.17 -1.78
C ASP A 251 -21.38 -14.74 -1.38
N MET A 252 -21.40 -15.90 -0.70
CA MET A 252 -20.19 -16.54 -0.15
C MET A 252 -19.15 -16.94 -1.21
N CYS A 253 -19.56 -17.04 -2.48
CA CYS A 253 -18.68 -17.33 -3.61
C CYS A 253 -17.83 -16.13 -4.05
N ASN A 254 -18.09 -14.91 -3.53
CA ASN A 254 -17.43 -13.67 -3.94
C ASN A 254 -17.28 -12.70 -2.75
N ILE A 255 -16.49 -13.11 -1.75
CA ILE A 255 -16.41 -12.39 -0.48
C ILE A 255 -15.03 -12.49 0.18
N GLY A 256 -14.65 -11.43 0.90
CA GLY A 256 -13.51 -11.35 1.79
C GLY A 256 -13.90 -11.00 3.23
N PHE A 257 -13.33 -11.71 4.20
CA PHE A 257 -13.48 -11.46 5.64
C PHE A 257 -12.15 -11.12 6.29
N ASP A 258 -12.20 -10.18 7.22
CA ASP A 258 -11.07 -9.85 8.10
C ASP A 258 -10.91 -10.90 9.22
N SER A 259 -9.68 -11.15 9.66
CA SER A 259 -9.35 -12.15 10.71
C SER A 259 -10.05 -11.89 12.04
N ARG A 260 -10.41 -10.64 12.35
CA ARG A 260 -11.21 -10.29 13.54
C ARG A 260 -12.63 -10.83 13.48
N VAL A 261 -13.12 -11.23 12.30
CA VAL A 261 -14.44 -11.85 12.12
C VAL A 261 -14.29 -13.37 12.10
N TYR A 262 -13.58 -13.91 11.10
CA TYR A 262 -13.53 -15.36 10.90
C TYR A 262 -12.70 -16.08 11.99
N GLY A 263 -11.75 -15.40 12.62
CA GLY A 263 -10.99 -15.90 13.76
C GLY A 263 -11.79 -15.87 15.08
N ALA A 264 -12.88 -15.08 15.14
CA ALA A 264 -13.72 -14.98 16.33
C ALA A 264 -14.87 -16.00 16.33
N VAL A 265 -15.54 -16.18 15.18
CA VAL A 265 -16.72 -17.03 15.07
C VAL A 265 -16.61 -17.92 13.81
N PRO A 266 -16.81 -19.24 13.93
CA PRO A 266 -16.86 -20.15 12.78
C PRO A 266 -18.19 -20.03 12.03
N LEU A 267 -18.32 -20.76 10.93
CA LEU A 267 -19.58 -21.01 10.26
C LEU A 267 -20.27 -22.28 10.79
N PRO A 268 -21.61 -22.35 10.73
CA PRO A 268 -22.36 -23.56 11.10
C PRO A 268 -21.86 -24.80 10.34
N PRO A 269 -21.47 -25.90 11.03
CA PRO A 269 -20.97 -27.10 10.37
C PRO A 269 -22.08 -27.97 9.75
N ALA A 270 -23.29 -27.42 9.59
CA ALA A 270 -24.50 -28.11 9.14
C ALA A 270 -24.27 -28.94 7.86
N THR A 271 -24.48 -30.24 7.96
CA THR A 271 -24.35 -31.16 6.83
C THR A 271 -25.60 -31.12 5.96
N ASP A 272 -25.43 -31.32 4.65
CA ASP A 272 -26.52 -31.34 3.68
C ASP A 272 -27.50 -30.16 3.83
N THR A 273 -26.97 -28.96 4.04
CA THR A 273 -27.75 -27.73 4.21
C THR A 273 -27.14 -26.63 3.37
N ILE A 274 -27.91 -26.09 2.42
CA ILE A 274 -27.46 -24.96 1.58
C ILE A 274 -27.54 -23.66 2.41
N GLY A 275 -26.66 -22.70 2.14
CA GLY A 275 -26.75 -21.34 2.69
C GLY A 275 -26.40 -21.22 4.18
N SER A 276 -26.02 -22.32 4.85
CA SER A 276 -25.57 -22.29 6.24
C SER A 276 -24.27 -21.50 6.43
N ASP A 277 -23.48 -21.33 5.37
CA ASP A 277 -22.24 -20.56 5.33
C ASP A 277 -22.43 -19.04 5.26
N TYR A 278 -23.67 -18.53 5.22
CA TYR A 278 -23.96 -17.08 5.16
C TYR A 278 -23.96 -16.41 6.53
N PHE A 279 -23.82 -17.17 7.62
CA PHE A 279 -23.97 -16.67 8.99
C PHE A 279 -23.08 -15.46 9.31
N LEU A 280 -21.81 -15.46 8.86
CA LEU A 280 -20.90 -14.33 9.13
C LEU A 280 -21.33 -13.03 8.43
N ILE A 281 -22.02 -13.11 7.29
CA ILE A 281 -22.55 -11.94 6.58
C ILE A 281 -23.62 -11.26 7.44
N HIS A 282 -24.52 -12.06 8.02
CA HIS A 282 -25.54 -11.58 8.95
C HIS A 282 -24.91 -11.04 10.25
N LEU A 283 -23.94 -11.76 10.83
CA LEU A 283 -23.25 -11.32 12.04
C LEU A 283 -22.57 -9.96 11.87
N VAL A 284 -21.83 -9.77 10.77
CA VAL A 284 -21.20 -8.48 10.43
C VAL A 284 -22.24 -7.38 10.27
N HIS A 285 -23.35 -7.68 9.57
CA HIS A 285 -24.45 -6.74 9.39
C HIS A 285 -25.09 -6.31 10.71
N ASP A 286 -25.42 -7.27 11.57
CA ASP A 286 -26.18 -7.08 12.81
C ASP A 286 -25.31 -6.48 13.93
N ALA A 287 -24.03 -6.83 13.99
CA ALA A 287 -23.04 -6.19 14.86
C ALA A 287 -22.64 -4.77 14.42
N ARG A 288 -23.24 -4.25 13.34
CA ARG A 288 -23.01 -2.90 12.80
C ARG A 288 -21.54 -2.63 12.46
N LEU A 289 -20.87 -3.64 11.94
CA LEU A 289 -19.51 -3.51 11.44
C LEU A 289 -19.54 -2.94 10.00
N PRO A 290 -18.62 -2.02 9.64
CA PRO A 290 -18.53 -1.51 8.28
C PRO A 290 -18.19 -2.60 7.27
N GLY A 291 -18.77 -2.53 6.07
CA GLY A 291 -18.42 -3.36 4.94
C GLY A 291 -18.43 -2.58 3.62
N VAL A 292 -17.84 -3.16 2.56
CA VAL A 292 -17.89 -2.60 1.21
C VAL A 292 -18.60 -3.57 0.28
N LEU A 293 -19.63 -3.08 -0.42
CA LEU A 293 -20.30 -3.79 -1.51
C LEU A 293 -19.67 -3.36 -2.84
N HIS A 294 -19.34 -4.31 -3.72
CA HIS A 294 -18.83 -4.00 -5.07
C HIS A 294 -19.58 -4.73 -6.19
N ASN A 295 -19.53 -4.17 -7.40
CA ASN A 295 -20.16 -4.73 -8.61
C ASN A 295 -19.25 -5.64 -9.44
N ARG A 296 -18.03 -5.94 -8.98
CA ARG A 296 -17.17 -7.00 -9.55
C ARG A 296 -17.74 -8.38 -9.24
N HIS A 297 -18.89 -8.69 -9.82
CA HIS A 297 -19.57 -9.97 -9.66
C HIS A 297 -18.82 -11.09 -10.37
N ILE A 298 -18.86 -12.30 -9.82
CA ILE A 298 -18.40 -13.49 -10.53
C ILE A 298 -19.51 -14.01 -11.46
N VAL A 299 -19.16 -14.83 -12.45
CA VAL A 299 -20.11 -15.50 -13.34
C VAL A 299 -20.28 -16.94 -12.88
N ASN A 300 -21.47 -17.26 -12.37
CA ASN A 300 -21.81 -18.58 -11.84
C ASN A 300 -22.34 -19.53 -12.93
N TYR A 301 -22.02 -20.82 -12.85
CA TYR A 301 -22.52 -21.86 -13.75
C TYR A 301 -22.71 -23.21 -13.04
N HIS A 302 -23.53 -24.10 -13.58
CA HIS A 302 -23.76 -25.44 -13.03
C HIS A 302 -22.94 -26.51 -13.75
N THR A 303 -22.38 -27.43 -12.99
CA THR A 303 -21.70 -28.63 -13.51
C THR A 303 -22.70 -29.76 -13.77
N GLY A 304 -22.34 -30.71 -14.64
CA GLY A 304 -23.25 -31.78 -15.10
C GLY A 304 -23.78 -32.72 -14.02
N GLU A 305 -23.02 -32.93 -12.93
CA GLU A 305 -23.40 -33.82 -11.82
C GLU A 305 -24.68 -33.38 -11.10
N ARG A 306 -24.86 -32.07 -10.93
CA ARG A 306 -26.06 -31.45 -10.33
C ARG A 306 -27.33 -31.72 -11.15
N ARG A 307 -27.19 -32.09 -12.42
CA ARG A 307 -28.31 -32.38 -13.34
C ARG A 307 -28.70 -33.87 -13.40
N SER A 308 -28.00 -34.74 -12.66
CA SER A 308 -28.40 -36.15 -12.49
C SER A 308 -29.62 -36.29 -11.58
N ASP A 309 -30.41 -37.36 -11.72
CA ASP A 309 -31.61 -37.57 -10.89
C ASP A 309 -31.26 -37.66 -9.39
N ALA A 310 -30.20 -38.38 -9.04
CA ALA A 310 -29.73 -38.49 -7.65
C ALA A 310 -29.17 -37.15 -7.13
N GLY A 311 -28.40 -36.43 -7.94
CA GLY A 311 -27.86 -35.12 -7.59
C GLY A 311 -28.96 -34.06 -7.40
N PHE A 312 -30.00 -34.11 -8.23
CA PHE A 312 -31.17 -33.25 -8.13
C PHE A 312 -31.94 -33.50 -6.81
N VAL A 313 -32.24 -34.77 -6.48
CA VAL A 313 -32.94 -35.10 -5.23
C VAL A 313 -32.12 -34.66 -4.02
N ALA A 314 -30.82 -35.01 -3.97
CA ALA A 314 -29.95 -34.60 -2.89
C ALA A 314 -29.93 -33.06 -2.72
N TYR A 315 -29.82 -32.32 -3.82
CA TYR A 315 -29.84 -30.87 -3.83
C TYR A 315 -31.14 -30.28 -3.25
N GLN A 316 -32.31 -30.77 -3.66
CA GLN A 316 -33.61 -30.30 -3.14
C GLN A 316 -33.82 -30.66 -1.67
N VAL A 317 -33.31 -31.81 -1.22
CA VAL A 317 -33.30 -32.17 0.21
C VAL A 317 -32.45 -31.18 1.02
N ARG A 318 -31.31 -30.70 0.49
CA ARG A 318 -30.51 -29.68 1.17
C ARG A 318 -31.22 -28.33 1.27
N LEU A 319 -31.98 -27.95 0.23
CA LEU A 319 -32.82 -26.76 0.26
C LEU A 319 -33.93 -26.91 1.32
N ALA A 320 -34.61 -28.05 1.36
CA ALA A 320 -35.62 -28.33 2.39
C ALA A 320 -35.03 -28.24 3.80
N LYS A 321 -33.86 -28.84 4.04
CA LYS A 321 -33.18 -28.77 5.35
C LYS A 321 -32.80 -27.33 5.72
N PHE A 322 -32.40 -26.49 4.77
CA PHE A 322 -32.18 -25.06 5.01
C PHE A 322 -33.46 -24.35 5.47
N LEU A 323 -34.59 -24.59 4.80
CA LEU A 323 -35.88 -23.99 5.18
C LEU A 323 -36.34 -24.41 6.58
N LEU A 324 -36.06 -25.67 6.98
CA LEU A 324 -36.29 -26.16 8.35
C LEU A 324 -35.31 -25.56 9.38
N SER A 325 -34.12 -25.16 8.93
CA SER A 325 -33.12 -24.51 9.80
C SER A 325 -33.38 -23.01 9.97
N THR A 326 -34.17 -22.42 9.07
CA THR A 326 -34.38 -20.96 8.99
C THR A 326 -35.01 -20.36 10.27
N PRO A 327 -35.96 -21.01 10.99
CA PRO A 327 -36.45 -20.47 12.27
C PRO A 327 -35.36 -20.23 13.30
N TYR A 328 -34.40 -21.15 13.40
CA TYR A 328 -33.28 -21.03 14.32
C TYR A 328 -32.37 -19.86 13.91
N PHE A 329 -31.99 -19.78 12.63
CA PHE A 329 -31.19 -18.66 12.12
C PHE A 329 -31.89 -17.31 12.28
N ASN A 330 -33.18 -17.22 11.95
CA ASN A 330 -33.96 -15.99 12.08
C ASN A 330 -34.07 -15.53 13.52
N ALA A 331 -34.20 -16.45 14.48
CA ALA A 331 -34.17 -16.11 15.91
C ALA A 331 -32.81 -15.56 16.32
N VAL A 332 -31.70 -16.16 15.85
CA VAL A 332 -30.35 -15.64 16.11
C VAL A 332 -30.16 -14.26 15.48
N TYR A 333 -30.55 -14.05 14.22
CA TYR A 333 -30.41 -12.77 13.53
C TYR A 333 -31.27 -11.67 14.17
N ALA A 334 -32.51 -11.99 14.55
CA ALA A 334 -33.37 -11.03 15.26
C ALA A 334 -32.76 -10.61 16.60
N ALA A 335 -32.24 -11.58 17.37
CA ALA A 335 -31.59 -11.29 18.65
C ALA A 335 -30.25 -10.55 18.47
N ALA A 336 -29.47 -10.88 17.43
CA ALA A 336 -28.22 -10.20 17.10
C ALA A 336 -28.47 -8.74 16.67
N ALA A 337 -29.48 -8.49 15.83
CA ALA A 337 -29.87 -7.15 15.42
C ALA A 337 -30.32 -6.29 16.61
N ALA A 338 -31.03 -6.90 17.56
CA ALA A 338 -31.41 -6.24 18.82
C ALA A 338 -30.20 -5.94 19.72
N ALA A 339 -29.23 -6.87 19.78
CA ALA A 339 -28.00 -6.72 20.56
C ALA A 339 -27.07 -5.64 19.98
N GLY A 340 -26.96 -5.55 18.65
CA GLY A 340 -26.19 -4.53 17.94
C GLY A 340 -24.73 -4.45 18.42
N ASP A 341 -24.33 -3.27 18.89
CA ASP A 341 -22.96 -3.01 19.34
C ASP A 341 -22.55 -3.82 20.59
N THR A 342 -23.50 -4.41 21.34
CA THR A 342 -23.19 -5.23 22.52
C THR A 342 -22.59 -6.60 22.17
N LEU A 343 -22.68 -6.99 20.88
CA LEU A 343 -21.97 -8.13 20.31
C LEU A 343 -20.47 -7.88 20.16
N LEU A 344 -20.02 -6.64 20.38
CA LEU A 344 -18.62 -6.26 20.29
C LEU A 344 -18.03 -6.02 21.68
N ASP A 345 -16.74 -6.32 21.85
CA ASP A 345 -15.95 -5.94 23.01
C ASP A 345 -15.54 -4.44 22.93
N PRO A 346 -14.94 -3.85 23.98
CA PRO A 346 -14.48 -2.46 23.94
C PRO A 346 -13.42 -2.16 22.87
N ALA A 347 -12.76 -3.17 22.30
CA ALA A 347 -11.82 -3.04 21.20
C ALA A 347 -12.50 -3.19 19.82
N GLY A 348 -13.83 -3.37 19.78
CA GLY A 348 -14.61 -3.54 18.57
C GLY A 348 -14.53 -4.94 17.96
N ARG A 349 -14.11 -5.96 18.72
CA ARG A 349 -14.04 -7.36 18.26
C ARG A 349 -15.33 -8.10 18.62
N VAL A 350 -15.74 -9.03 17.76
CA VAL A 350 -16.91 -9.88 18.02
C VAL A 350 -16.70 -10.71 19.29
N ARG A 351 -17.72 -10.77 20.14
CA ARG A 351 -17.77 -11.56 21.38
C ARG A 351 -18.32 -12.97 21.11
N PRO A 352 -17.48 -14.02 21.04
CA PRO A 352 -17.95 -15.35 20.66
C PRO A 352 -18.91 -15.95 21.69
N ASP A 353 -18.72 -15.64 22.98
CA ASP A 353 -19.59 -16.05 24.10
C ASP A 353 -21.04 -15.54 23.91
N ALA A 354 -21.18 -14.28 23.50
CA ALA A 354 -22.47 -13.67 23.26
C ALA A 354 -23.16 -14.32 22.05
N VAL A 355 -22.42 -14.56 20.96
CA VAL A 355 -22.96 -15.22 19.77
C VAL A 355 -23.37 -16.67 20.08
N ALA A 356 -22.54 -17.43 20.80
CA ALA A 356 -22.86 -18.79 21.22
C ALA A 356 -24.12 -18.83 22.11
N ALA A 357 -24.34 -17.84 22.99
CA ALA A 357 -25.55 -17.75 23.78
C ALA A 357 -26.81 -17.58 22.91
N LEU A 358 -26.77 -16.69 21.92
CA LEU A 358 -27.88 -16.50 20.98
C LEU A 358 -28.18 -17.78 20.20
N VAL A 359 -27.15 -18.47 19.71
CA VAL A 359 -27.29 -19.74 19.00
C VAL A 359 -27.94 -20.80 19.90
N ARG A 360 -27.49 -20.95 21.17
CA ARG A 360 -28.11 -21.90 22.12
C ARG A 360 -29.55 -21.54 22.46
N ASP A 361 -29.89 -20.27 22.56
CA ASP A 361 -31.26 -19.86 22.85
C ASP A 361 -32.19 -20.22 21.69
N SER A 362 -31.71 -20.16 20.44
CA SER A 362 -32.49 -20.59 19.28
C SER A 362 -32.88 -22.07 19.35
N THR A 363 -32.07 -22.95 19.94
CA THR A 363 -32.37 -24.39 20.00
C THR A 363 -33.49 -24.73 20.98
N ARG A 364 -33.97 -23.76 21.76
CA ARG A 364 -35.10 -23.88 22.69
C ARG A 364 -36.46 -23.52 22.08
N LEU A 365 -36.50 -23.12 20.81
CA LEU A 365 -37.76 -22.88 20.10
C LEU A 365 -38.64 -24.13 20.08
N ASP A 366 -39.96 -23.92 20.04
CA ASP A 366 -40.94 -25.00 19.98
C ASP A 366 -40.78 -25.82 18.69
N PRO A 367 -40.51 -27.14 18.78
CA PRO A 367 -40.39 -28.00 17.61
C PRO A 367 -41.65 -28.07 16.74
N ALA A 368 -42.85 -27.76 17.28
CA ALA A 368 -44.11 -27.87 16.56
C ALA A 368 -44.14 -27.02 15.27
N GLY A 369 -43.60 -25.79 15.32
CA GLY A 369 -43.56 -24.91 14.15
C GLY A 369 -42.70 -25.45 13.00
N ASN A 370 -41.68 -26.26 13.29
CA ASN A 370 -40.86 -26.90 12.26
C ASN A 370 -41.56 -28.11 11.63
N ALA A 371 -42.40 -28.83 12.39
CA ALA A 371 -43.23 -29.89 11.83
C ALA A 371 -44.26 -29.34 10.83
N GLU A 372 -44.91 -28.21 11.14
CA GLU A 372 -45.82 -27.54 10.22
C GLU A 372 -45.10 -27.04 8.96
N ARG A 373 -43.90 -26.46 9.10
CA ARG A 373 -43.05 -26.08 7.98
C ARG A 373 -42.67 -27.27 7.09
N PHE A 374 -42.38 -28.41 7.70
CA PHE A 374 -42.14 -29.64 6.95
C PHE A 374 -43.36 -30.04 6.11
N ASP A 375 -44.56 -29.99 6.69
CA ASP A 375 -45.81 -30.32 5.98
C ASP A 375 -46.05 -29.39 4.80
N VAL A 376 -45.70 -28.11 4.94
CA VAL A 376 -45.71 -27.14 3.83
C VAL A 376 -44.74 -27.60 2.74
N ILE A 377 -43.46 -27.81 3.07
CA ILE A 377 -42.43 -28.18 2.10
C ILE A 377 -42.80 -29.47 1.35
N GLU A 378 -43.23 -30.49 2.06
CA GLU A 378 -43.63 -31.77 1.46
C GLU A 378 -44.81 -31.59 0.50
N ARG A 379 -45.87 -30.90 0.94
CA ARG A 379 -47.05 -30.63 0.12
C ARG A 379 -46.70 -29.81 -1.13
N SER A 380 -45.88 -28.79 -0.98
CA SER A 380 -45.39 -27.95 -2.08
C SER A 380 -44.66 -28.80 -3.14
N TYR A 381 -43.74 -29.68 -2.73
CA TYR A 381 -43.05 -30.57 -3.67
C TYR A 381 -43.98 -31.59 -4.33
N ARG A 382 -44.97 -32.14 -3.61
CA ARG A 382 -45.98 -33.03 -4.21
C ARG A 382 -46.83 -32.31 -5.25
N ALA A 383 -47.16 -31.04 -5.02
CA ALA A 383 -47.97 -30.24 -5.93
C ALA A 383 -47.26 -29.99 -7.29
N LEU A 384 -45.93 -29.84 -7.29
CA LEU A 384 -45.14 -29.65 -8.52
C LEU A 384 -45.12 -30.89 -9.43
N GLY A 385 -45.29 -32.09 -8.86
CA GLY A 385 -45.31 -33.35 -9.60
C GLY A 385 -43.98 -33.76 -10.24
N GLY A 386 -44.01 -34.80 -11.07
CA GLY A 386 -42.84 -35.29 -11.81
C GLY A 386 -41.67 -35.66 -10.90
N ARG A 387 -40.47 -35.15 -11.19
CA ARG A 387 -39.25 -35.40 -10.39
C ARG A 387 -39.32 -34.83 -8.96
N TYR A 388 -40.19 -33.86 -8.69
CA TYR A 388 -40.40 -33.30 -7.35
C TYR A 388 -41.21 -34.22 -6.44
N THR A 389 -42.03 -35.12 -6.98
CA THR A 389 -42.69 -36.16 -6.18
C THR A 389 -41.68 -37.09 -5.51
N ALA A 390 -40.61 -37.46 -6.22
CA ALA A 390 -39.53 -38.27 -5.66
C ALA A 390 -38.79 -37.54 -4.52
N VAL A 391 -38.67 -36.21 -4.60
CA VAL A 391 -38.14 -35.39 -3.50
C VAL A 391 -39.06 -35.45 -2.30
N ALA A 392 -40.38 -35.26 -2.48
CA ALA A 392 -41.35 -35.34 -1.39
C ALA A 392 -41.36 -36.71 -0.70
N GLU A 393 -41.25 -37.80 -1.47
CA GLU A 393 -41.14 -39.16 -0.93
C GLU A 393 -39.84 -39.35 -0.13
N ALA A 394 -38.72 -38.85 -0.64
CA ALA A 394 -37.44 -38.89 0.06
C ALA A 394 -37.47 -38.08 1.37
N LEU A 395 -38.12 -36.91 1.37
CA LEU A 395 -38.32 -36.11 2.58
C LEU A 395 -39.19 -36.83 3.59
N ALA A 396 -40.37 -37.33 3.18
CA ALA A 396 -41.32 -38.01 4.06
C ALA A 396 -40.69 -39.23 4.76
N ALA A 397 -39.86 -39.99 4.05
CA ALA A 397 -39.11 -41.12 4.60
C ALA A 397 -38.11 -40.72 5.71
N HIS A 398 -37.71 -39.44 5.78
CA HIS A 398 -36.71 -38.91 6.70
C HIS A 398 -37.22 -37.72 7.54
N ARG A 399 -38.54 -37.60 7.74
CA ARG A 399 -39.16 -36.48 8.48
C ARG A 399 -38.51 -36.24 9.85
N GLU A 400 -38.59 -37.22 10.74
CA GLU A 400 -38.07 -37.08 12.11
C GLU A 400 -36.54 -36.85 12.13
N PRO A 401 -35.72 -37.59 11.36
CA PRO A 401 -34.29 -37.29 11.23
C PRO A 401 -33.97 -35.87 10.76
N LEU A 402 -34.72 -35.32 9.80
CA LEU A 402 -34.46 -33.97 9.27
C LEU A 402 -34.81 -32.87 10.28
N LEU A 403 -35.94 -33.01 10.97
CA LEU A 403 -36.36 -32.08 12.04
C LEU A 403 -35.36 -32.08 13.20
N ALA A 404 -34.93 -33.26 13.63
CA ALA A 404 -33.91 -33.40 14.67
C ALA A 404 -32.56 -32.83 14.21
N ALA A 405 -32.15 -33.09 12.96
CA ALA A 405 -30.88 -32.61 12.42
C ALA A 405 -30.81 -31.08 12.33
N ALA A 406 -31.89 -30.40 11.93
CA ALA A 406 -31.92 -28.94 11.85
C ALA A 406 -31.64 -28.26 13.22
N ARG A 407 -32.15 -28.86 14.30
CA ARG A 407 -31.84 -28.42 15.67
C ARG A 407 -30.42 -28.81 16.08
N ALA A 408 -30.04 -30.06 15.86
CA ALA A 408 -28.73 -30.59 16.25
C ALA A 408 -27.58 -29.81 15.58
N ASP A 409 -27.74 -29.39 14.32
CA ASP A 409 -26.76 -28.56 13.62
C ASP A 409 -26.50 -27.23 14.34
N MET A 410 -27.51 -26.63 14.98
CA MET A 410 -27.37 -25.41 15.78
C MET A 410 -26.72 -25.68 17.14
N GLU A 411 -27.00 -26.84 17.75
CA GLU A 411 -26.32 -27.28 18.98
C GLU A 411 -24.83 -27.53 18.72
N ASP A 412 -24.50 -28.19 17.60
CA ASP A 412 -23.13 -28.39 17.15
C ASP A 412 -22.45 -27.10 16.73
N PHE A 413 -23.20 -26.14 16.16
CA PHE A 413 -22.66 -24.81 15.89
C PHE A 413 -22.27 -24.07 17.16
N ALA A 414 -23.14 -24.06 18.19
CA ALA A 414 -22.82 -23.47 19.49
C ALA A 414 -21.58 -24.11 20.12
N LEU A 415 -21.48 -25.44 20.05
CA LEU A 415 -20.30 -26.17 20.53
C LEU A 415 -19.04 -25.77 19.77
N LEU A 416 -19.12 -25.61 18.45
CA LEU A 416 -17.97 -25.22 17.64
C LEU A 416 -17.53 -23.79 17.95
N ILE A 417 -18.46 -22.86 18.22
CA ILE A 417 -18.13 -21.49 18.65
C ILE A 417 -17.33 -21.54 19.97
N ASP A 418 -17.75 -22.33 20.94
CA ASP A 418 -17.03 -22.47 22.22
C ASP A 418 -15.62 -23.04 22.04
N ALA A 419 -15.45 -23.96 21.10
CA ALA A 419 -14.18 -24.60 20.79
C ALA A 419 -13.28 -23.73 19.89
N TRP A 420 -13.80 -22.66 19.28
CA TRP A 420 -13.14 -21.97 18.17
C TRP A 420 -11.86 -21.26 18.55
N GLU A 421 -11.89 -20.45 19.61
CA GLU A 421 -10.74 -19.66 20.03
C GLU A 421 -9.52 -20.55 20.41
N PRO A 422 -9.68 -21.66 21.16
CA PRO A 422 -8.61 -22.66 21.32
C PRO A 422 -8.08 -23.23 20.00
N LEU A 423 -8.94 -23.55 19.03
CA LEU A 423 -8.53 -24.09 17.73
C LEU A 423 -7.74 -23.07 16.92
N VAL A 424 -8.21 -21.82 16.85
CA VAL A 424 -7.51 -20.72 16.15
C VAL A 424 -6.11 -20.51 16.74
N ARG A 425 -5.99 -20.46 18.07
CA ARG A 425 -4.68 -20.36 18.74
C ARG A 425 -3.78 -21.57 18.45
N ALA A 426 -4.34 -22.78 18.43
CA ALA A 426 -3.59 -23.98 18.10
C ALA A 426 -3.11 -23.98 16.64
N ALA A 427 -3.97 -23.58 15.71
CA ALA A 427 -3.65 -23.45 14.29
C ALA A 427 -2.50 -22.46 14.04
N GLY A 428 -2.57 -21.26 14.63
CA GLY A 428 -1.49 -20.26 14.52
C GLY A 428 -0.14 -20.74 15.09
N ARG A 429 -0.17 -21.61 16.12
CA ARG A 429 1.03 -22.23 16.70
C ARG A 429 1.59 -23.37 15.87
N ALA A 430 0.73 -24.28 15.41
CA ALA A 430 1.12 -25.44 14.59
C ALA A 430 1.77 -24.99 13.27
N GLY A 431 1.21 -23.95 12.64
CA GLY A 431 1.58 -23.59 11.27
C GLY A 431 1.13 -24.67 10.28
N LEU A 432 1.38 -24.43 8.98
CA LEU A 432 1.13 -25.44 7.95
C LEU A 432 2.47 -26.12 7.62
N GLY A 433 2.73 -27.30 8.18
CA GLY A 433 3.96 -28.07 7.90
C GLY A 433 4.08 -28.38 6.40
N THR A 434 5.00 -27.70 5.70
CA THR A 434 5.16 -27.89 4.25
C THR A 434 6.15 -29.02 3.96
N GLY A 435 5.66 -30.09 3.33
CA GLY A 435 6.49 -31.02 2.59
C GLY A 435 7.30 -30.31 1.51
N ALA A 436 8.54 -30.78 1.34
CA ALA A 436 9.53 -30.50 0.29
C ALA A 436 9.15 -29.45 -0.77
N GLY A 437 9.62 -28.22 -0.57
CA GLY A 437 9.58 -27.14 -1.55
C GLY A 437 10.07 -25.82 -0.94
N THR A 438 11.38 -25.59 -1.00
CA THR A 438 12.07 -24.30 -0.75
C THR A 438 11.74 -23.58 0.57
N ARG A 439 12.54 -23.84 1.62
CA ARG A 439 12.62 -23.05 2.85
C ARG A 439 12.94 -21.57 2.58
N SER A 440 11.98 -20.68 2.80
CA SER A 440 12.23 -19.30 3.23
C SER A 440 11.24 -18.87 4.33
N GLY A 441 11.02 -19.73 5.33
CA GLY A 441 10.29 -19.36 6.53
C GLY A 441 11.10 -18.35 7.35
N THR A 442 10.47 -17.26 7.78
CA THR A 442 11.05 -16.29 8.71
C THR A 442 11.34 -17.00 10.04
N PRO A 443 12.58 -17.00 10.55
CA PRO A 443 12.92 -17.64 11.82
C PRO A 443 12.01 -17.15 12.96
N ARG A 444 11.41 -18.08 13.72
CA ARG A 444 10.66 -17.75 14.94
C ARG A 444 11.59 -17.86 16.15
N PRO A 445 11.62 -16.89 17.08
CA PRO A 445 12.41 -17.00 18.29
C PRO A 445 11.82 -18.07 19.21
N GLY A 446 12.67 -18.87 19.85
CA GLY A 446 12.29 -19.80 20.90
C GLY A 446 12.03 -19.09 22.24
N GLN A 447 12.66 -17.93 22.46
CA GLN A 447 12.44 -17.09 23.63
C GLN A 447 12.49 -15.60 23.26
N GLU A 448 11.59 -14.80 23.84
CA GLU A 448 11.63 -13.33 23.76
C GLU A 448 11.69 -12.74 25.17
N ARG A 449 12.58 -11.76 25.37
CA ARG A 449 12.65 -10.98 26.62
C ARG A 449 13.07 -9.54 26.36
N THR A 450 12.73 -8.64 27.26
CA THR A 450 13.20 -7.25 27.22
C THR A 450 14.18 -7.02 28.35
N VAL A 451 15.34 -6.44 28.02
CA VAL A 451 16.37 -6.04 28.98
C VAL A 451 16.37 -4.51 29.07
N THR A 452 16.30 -3.97 30.28
CA THR A 452 16.43 -2.52 30.53
C THR A 452 17.88 -2.22 30.90
N VAL A 453 18.49 -1.26 30.20
CA VAL A 453 19.88 -0.84 30.40
C VAL A 453 19.87 0.59 30.91
N ALA A 454 20.33 0.79 32.14
CA ALA A 454 20.56 2.13 32.68
C ALA A 454 21.90 2.69 32.17
N TYR A 455 21.96 4.00 31.98
CA TYR A 455 23.18 4.75 31.68
C TYR A 455 23.27 5.98 32.59
N ALA A 456 24.49 6.33 32.99
CA ALA A 456 24.81 7.54 33.74
C ALA A 456 26.22 8.00 33.34
N GLY A 457 26.53 9.29 33.52
CA GLY A 457 27.84 9.87 33.22
C GLY A 457 27.87 10.85 32.04
N GLY A 458 26.72 11.20 31.46
CA GLY A 458 26.62 12.30 30.52
C GLY A 458 26.39 13.65 31.20
N GLU A 459 26.61 14.75 30.50
CA GLU A 459 26.23 16.09 30.96
C GLU A 459 24.78 16.41 30.59
N ARG A 460 24.06 17.08 31.49
CA ARG A 460 22.73 17.63 31.21
C ARG A 460 22.88 18.96 30.50
N ARG A 461 22.40 19.05 29.26
CA ARG A 461 22.49 20.27 28.45
C ARG A 461 21.16 20.58 27.77
N ARG A 462 20.95 21.86 27.42
CA ARG A 462 19.76 22.34 26.72
C ARG A 462 20.15 23.48 25.79
N GLY A 463 19.54 23.53 24.61
CA GLY A 463 19.79 24.61 23.65
C GLY A 463 18.89 24.49 22.42
N PRO A 464 19.11 25.37 21.42
CA PRO A 464 18.34 25.34 20.18
C PRO A 464 18.60 24.05 19.39
N VAL A 465 17.64 23.65 18.57
CA VAL A 465 17.84 22.60 17.56
C VAL A 465 18.79 23.08 16.46
N THR A 466 19.50 22.15 15.80
CA THR A 466 20.27 22.46 14.58
C THR A 466 19.35 22.64 13.37
N MET A 467 19.86 23.23 12.30
CA MET A 467 19.14 23.34 11.01
C MET A 467 18.69 21.97 10.48
N GLY A 468 19.55 20.96 10.57
CA GLY A 468 19.24 19.58 10.17
C GLY A 468 18.16 18.92 11.03
N GLN A 469 18.22 19.11 12.36
CA GLN A 469 17.20 18.64 13.29
C GLN A 469 15.85 19.31 13.02
N ALA A 470 15.81 20.63 12.86
CA ALA A 470 14.58 21.36 12.55
C ALA A 470 13.89 20.84 11.27
N ASN A 471 14.68 20.56 10.23
CA ASN A 471 14.19 19.95 8.99
C ASN A 471 13.56 18.57 9.24
N MET A 472 14.28 17.65 9.90
CA MET A 472 13.78 16.30 10.11
C MET A 472 12.62 16.22 11.11
N ILE A 473 12.58 17.07 12.14
CA ILE A 473 11.43 17.15 13.06
C ILE A 473 10.16 17.51 12.27
N ARG A 474 10.22 18.47 11.36
CA ARG A 474 9.09 18.82 10.48
C ARG A 474 8.67 17.62 9.62
N CYS A 475 9.61 16.93 8.98
CA CYS A 475 9.31 15.73 8.19
C CYS A 475 8.69 14.62 9.05
N ILE A 476 9.21 14.36 10.25
CA ILE A 476 8.68 13.34 11.18
C ILE A 476 7.26 13.65 11.64
N LEU A 477 6.89 14.91 11.77
CA LEU A 477 5.52 15.30 12.15
C LEU A 477 4.52 15.19 11.00
N ARG A 478 4.97 15.34 9.75
CA ARG A 478 4.12 15.37 8.55
C ARG A 478 4.03 14.00 7.84
N ASP A 479 5.17 13.34 7.64
CA ASP A 479 5.32 12.21 6.73
C ASP A 479 5.06 10.87 7.44
N GLU A 480 4.80 9.80 6.69
CA GLU A 480 4.59 8.47 7.26
C GLU A 480 5.87 7.90 7.93
N PRO A 481 5.77 7.24 9.10
CA PRO A 481 6.94 6.76 9.85
C PRO A 481 7.85 5.82 9.06
N LEU A 482 7.28 5.01 8.18
CA LEU A 482 8.02 4.05 7.35
C LEU A 482 8.95 4.72 6.33
N HIS A 483 8.69 5.99 5.98
CA HIS A 483 9.51 6.75 5.03
C HIS A 483 10.58 7.59 5.71
N ILE A 484 10.38 7.93 6.99
CA ILE A 484 11.27 8.86 7.71
C ILE A 484 12.18 8.17 8.72
N ASN A 485 11.75 7.08 9.36
CA ASN A 485 12.58 6.41 10.34
C ASN A 485 13.75 5.68 9.66
N ASN A 486 14.95 5.83 10.21
CA ASN A 486 16.12 5.09 9.75
C ASN A 486 16.12 3.68 10.35
N HIS A 487 16.78 2.73 9.69
CA HIS A 487 17.09 1.42 10.25
C HIS A 487 18.51 0.99 9.89
N ASP A 488 19.08 0.09 10.69
CA ASP A 488 20.38 -0.51 10.42
C ASP A 488 20.51 -1.89 11.08
N VAL A 489 21.44 -2.72 10.58
CA VAL A 489 21.75 -4.05 11.14
C VAL A 489 23.25 -4.18 11.40
N TRP A 490 23.63 -4.35 12.65
CA TRP A 490 25.02 -4.49 13.07
C TRP A 490 25.33 -5.94 13.41
N PRO A 491 26.36 -6.56 12.80
CA PRO A 491 26.78 -7.88 13.20
C PRO A 491 27.39 -7.84 14.61
N VAL A 492 27.31 -8.97 15.31
CA VAL A 492 27.98 -9.19 16.58
C VAL A 492 29.11 -10.21 16.36
N PRO A 493 30.37 -9.90 16.72
CA PRO A 493 31.48 -10.86 16.61
C PRO A 493 31.17 -12.16 17.37
N GLN A 494 31.55 -13.29 16.76
CA GLN A 494 31.32 -14.60 17.33
C GLN A 494 32.01 -14.72 18.71
N GLY A 495 31.26 -15.17 19.71
CA GLY A 495 31.78 -15.34 21.07
C GLY A 495 31.59 -14.13 21.99
N ALA A 496 31.08 -13.00 21.49
CA ALA A 496 30.71 -11.87 22.34
C ALA A 496 29.56 -12.27 23.30
N ALA A 497 29.77 -12.04 24.59
CA ALA A 497 28.75 -12.30 25.60
C ALA A 497 27.65 -11.22 25.58
N LEU A 498 26.42 -11.58 25.96
CA LEU A 498 25.30 -10.64 26.06
C LEU A 498 25.64 -9.38 26.87
N GLN A 499 26.37 -9.53 27.98
CA GLN A 499 26.74 -8.39 28.80
C GLN A 499 27.67 -7.41 28.06
N GLN A 500 28.63 -7.92 27.28
CA GLN A 500 29.53 -7.08 26.47
C GLN A 500 28.76 -6.28 25.41
N VAL A 501 27.76 -6.92 24.78
CA VAL A 501 26.83 -6.29 23.82
C VAL A 501 26.04 -5.16 24.48
N LEU A 502 25.47 -5.40 25.67
CA LEU A 502 24.71 -4.39 26.41
C LEU A 502 25.62 -3.24 26.90
N ASP A 503 26.85 -3.55 27.30
CA ASP A 503 27.83 -2.57 27.75
C ASP A 503 28.32 -1.69 26.61
N ALA A 504 28.56 -2.26 25.42
CA ALA A 504 28.92 -1.51 24.23
C ALA A 504 27.77 -0.57 23.79
N LEU A 505 26.51 -1.03 23.83
CA LEU A 505 25.35 -0.16 23.57
C LEU A 505 25.28 0.99 24.58
N ARG A 506 25.51 0.72 25.87
CA ARG A 506 25.52 1.74 26.93
C ARG A 506 26.62 2.79 26.69
N GLU A 507 27.83 2.34 26.33
CA GLU A 507 28.96 3.22 26.07
C GLU A 507 28.66 4.17 24.90
N LEU A 508 28.08 3.67 23.79
CA LEU A 508 27.66 4.52 22.68
C LEU A 508 26.62 5.58 23.10
N VAL A 509 25.66 5.21 23.96
CA VAL A 509 24.64 6.15 24.47
C VAL A 509 25.26 7.23 25.37
N VAL A 510 26.18 6.87 26.26
CA VAL A 510 26.87 7.84 27.12
C VAL A 510 27.72 8.79 26.27
N ARG A 511 28.50 8.22 25.35
CA ARG A 511 29.45 8.90 24.48
C ARG A 511 28.83 9.92 23.54
N HIS A 512 27.66 9.63 22.95
CA HIS A 512 27.03 10.49 21.95
C HIS A 512 25.77 11.20 22.49
N GLU A 513 25.85 12.51 22.67
CA GLU A 513 24.73 13.34 23.17
C GLU A 513 23.44 13.13 22.39
N ALA A 514 23.52 12.92 21.06
CA ALA A 514 22.36 12.71 20.19
C ALA A 514 21.48 11.53 20.64
N LEU A 515 22.06 10.45 21.17
CA LEU A 515 21.30 9.28 21.64
C LEU A 515 20.60 9.51 22.98
N ARG A 516 20.97 10.59 23.69
CA ARG A 516 20.35 11.04 24.96
C ARG A 516 19.53 12.31 24.78
N THR A 517 19.25 12.69 23.53
CA THR A 517 18.56 13.93 23.19
C THR A 517 17.06 13.69 22.99
N THR A 518 16.24 14.50 23.64
CA THR A 518 14.81 14.65 23.37
C THR A 518 14.48 16.08 22.96
N PHE A 519 13.30 16.26 22.37
CA PHE A 519 12.81 17.54 21.87
C PHE A 519 11.50 17.89 22.60
N PRO A 520 11.60 18.48 23.81
CA PRO A 520 10.41 18.88 24.55
C PRO A 520 9.68 20.00 23.79
N GLU A 521 8.35 19.90 23.73
CA GLU A 521 7.40 20.49 22.75
C GLU A 521 7.21 19.56 21.53
N PRO A 522 6.01 18.94 21.28
CA PRO A 522 4.78 19.70 21.00
C PRO A 522 3.40 19.03 21.26
N ALA A 523 2.33 19.84 21.26
CA ALA A 523 0.96 19.39 21.00
C ALA A 523 0.45 19.73 19.56
N ALA A 524 1.09 20.65 18.82
CA ALA A 524 0.71 20.98 17.43
C ALA A 524 1.81 21.69 16.57
N GLY A 525 3.11 21.65 16.92
CA GLY A 525 4.16 22.41 16.19
C GLY A 525 5.55 21.75 16.20
N ALA A 526 6.53 22.31 15.48
CA ALA A 526 7.91 21.81 15.48
C ALA A 526 8.71 22.37 16.68
N SER A 527 9.38 21.50 17.45
CA SER A 527 10.20 21.93 18.58
C SER A 527 11.36 22.81 18.12
N ARG A 528 11.66 23.85 18.90
CA ARG A 528 12.82 24.72 18.70
C ARG A 528 13.98 24.41 19.65
N THR A 529 13.77 23.47 20.57
CA THR A 529 14.71 23.17 21.65
C THR A 529 15.04 21.69 21.69
N GLN A 530 16.30 21.37 21.96
CA GLN A 530 16.73 20.02 22.28
C GLN A 530 17.25 19.96 23.72
N VAL A 531 17.02 18.83 24.40
CA VAL A 531 17.44 18.57 25.77
C VAL A 531 18.21 17.26 25.81
N VAL A 532 19.43 17.32 26.34
CA VAL A 532 20.33 16.18 26.52
C VAL A 532 20.25 15.72 27.98
N ALA A 533 19.89 14.47 28.20
CA ALA A 533 19.82 13.88 29.55
C ALA A 533 21.20 13.40 30.03
N ALA A 534 21.54 13.64 31.30
CA ALA A 534 22.78 13.16 31.92
C ALA A 534 22.77 11.64 32.22
N GLU A 535 21.58 11.11 32.48
CA GLU A 535 21.32 9.74 32.89
C GLU A 535 19.91 9.34 32.42
N GLY A 536 19.65 8.03 32.37
CA GLY A 536 18.36 7.47 31.98
C GLY A 536 18.46 5.96 31.74
N ASP A 537 17.45 5.43 31.05
CA ASP A 537 17.42 4.04 30.63
C ASP A 537 16.95 3.90 29.18
N PHE A 538 17.26 2.74 28.60
CA PHE A 538 16.69 2.28 27.34
C PHE A 538 16.46 0.78 27.38
N THR A 539 15.58 0.29 26.50
CA THR A 539 15.23 -1.12 26.42
C THR A 539 15.83 -1.79 25.19
N VAL A 540 16.34 -3.00 25.37
CA VAL A 540 16.79 -3.90 24.31
C VAL A 540 15.87 -5.12 24.30
N ARG A 541 15.17 -5.32 23.19
CA ARG A 541 14.39 -6.54 22.97
C ARG A 541 15.33 -7.65 22.52
N VAL A 542 15.38 -8.78 23.20
CA VAL A 542 16.22 -9.93 22.86
C VAL A 542 15.32 -11.03 22.31
N LEU A 543 15.56 -11.41 21.05
CA LEU A 543 14.91 -12.52 20.37
C LEU A 543 15.94 -13.66 20.26
N ASP A 544 15.76 -14.72 21.05
CA ASP A 544 16.65 -15.87 21.05
C ASP A 544 16.07 -17.01 20.22
N HIS A 545 16.85 -17.47 19.25
CA HIS A 545 16.44 -18.45 18.25
C HIS A 545 17.17 -19.77 18.44
N GLU A 546 16.48 -20.89 18.16
CA GLU A 546 17.13 -22.20 18.04
C GLU A 546 17.89 -22.33 16.70
N GLU A 547 17.34 -21.69 15.66
CA GLU A 547 17.92 -21.51 14.33
C GLU A 547 17.55 -20.13 13.74
N LEU A 548 18.51 -19.46 13.09
CA LEU A 548 18.31 -18.17 12.42
C LEU A 548 18.01 -18.31 10.90
N GLY A 549 17.70 -19.52 10.44
CA GLY A 549 17.42 -19.81 9.03
C GLY A 549 18.67 -19.84 8.14
N ALA A 550 18.44 -19.91 6.82
CA ALA A 550 19.52 -19.99 5.82
C ALA A 550 20.23 -18.65 5.57
N ASP A 551 19.55 -17.52 5.81
CA ASP A 551 20.11 -16.17 5.69
C ASP A 551 19.78 -15.31 6.93
N PRO A 552 20.57 -15.45 8.00
CA PRO A 552 20.39 -14.67 9.23
C PRO A 552 20.48 -13.15 9.03
N ALA A 553 21.31 -12.69 8.09
CA ALA A 553 21.50 -11.26 7.83
C ALA A 553 20.27 -10.65 7.16
N HIS A 554 19.65 -11.35 6.20
CA HIS A 554 18.39 -10.94 5.60
C HIS A 554 17.22 -10.95 6.60
N TYR A 555 17.19 -11.94 7.50
CA TYR A 555 16.21 -11.94 8.58
C TYR A 555 16.38 -10.73 9.50
N ALA A 556 17.62 -10.42 9.91
CA ALA A 556 17.92 -9.25 10.72
C ALA A 556 17.51 -7.94 10.02
N GLU A 557 17.75 -7.83 8.72
CA GLU A 557 17.30 -6.71 7.89
C GLU A 557 15.78 -6.57 7.86
N THR A 558 15.07 -7.70 7.78
CA THR A 558 13.60 -7.72 7.84
C THR A 558 13.09 -7.22 9.19
N VAL A 559 13.70 -7.65 10.29
CA VAL A 559 13.36 -7.20 11.66
C VAL A 559 13.63 -5.69 11.81
N ALA A 560 14.78 -5.20 11.34
CA ALA A 560 15.13 -3.78 11.38
C ALA A 560 14.14 -2.92 10.57
N ARG A 561 13.78 -3.35 9.35
CA ARG A 561 12.82 -2.64 8.50
C ARG A 561 11.43 -2.55 9.13
N GLN A 562 10.98 -3.63 9.79
CA GLN A 562 9.69 -3.67 10.48
C GLN A 562 9.66 -2.74 11.71
N ALA A 563 10.78 -2.61 12.42
CA ALA A 563 10.89 -1.74 13.60
C ALA A 563 10.70 -0.25 13.31
N ARG A 564 10.73 0.17 12.02
CA ARG A 564 10.41 1.53 11.57
C ARG A 564 8.94 1.91 11.70
N ALA A 565 8.04 0.92 11.83
CA ALA A 565 6.61 1.18 11.93
C ALA A 565 6.28 2.01 13.20
N GLY A 566 5.44 3.04 13.07
CA GLY A 566 5.01 3.89 14.19
C GLY A 566 5.94 5.07 14.49
N ARG A 567 5.35 6.21 14.87
CA ARG A 567 6.06 7.47 15.15
C ARG A 567 6.88 7.37 16.45
N PHE A 568 8.06 8.01 16.47
CA PHE A 568 8.77 8.29 17.72
C PHE A 568 8.16 9.50 18.41
N ARG A 569 7.90 9.40 19.71
CA ARG A 569 7.51 10.53 20.53
C ARG A 569 8.74 11.36 20.89
N LEU A 570 9.05 12.35 20.05
CA LEU A 570 10.25 13.16 20.17
C LEU A 570 10.42 13.84 21.56
N ASP A 571 9.32 14.03 22.29
CA ASP A 571 9.32 14.63 23.63
C ASP A 571 9.83 13.69 24.74
N ARG A 572 9.75 12.36 24.57
CA ARG A 572 9.97 11.40 25.65
C ARG A 572 10.63 10.07 25.27
N ASP A 573 10.50 9.62 24.03
CA ASP A 573 10.96 8.30 23.62
C ASP A 573 12.49 8.29 23.54
N PHE A 574 13.10 7.18 23.93
CA PHE A 574 14.49 6.91 23.58
C PHE A 574 14.60 6.82 22.05
N PRO A 575 15.57 7.50 21.41
CA PRO A 575 15.54 7.70 19.96
C PRO A 575 15.91 6.45 19.13
N LEU A 576 16.19 5.31 19.79
CA LEU A 576 16.43 4.03 19.13
C LEU A 576 15.43 2.97 19.62
N ARG A 577 14.99 2.10 18.71
CA ARG A 577 14.36 0.82 19.02
C ARG A 577 15.38 -0.26 18.72
N ILE A 578 15.81 -0.99 19.74
CA ILE A 578 16.92 -1.94 19.65
C ILE A 578 16.37 -3.36 19.81
N THR A 579 16.62 -4.22 18.83
CA THR A 579 16.35 -5.66 18.92
C THR A 579 17.62 -6.47 18.68
N LEU A 580 18.04 -7.25 19.67
CA LEU A 580 19.15 -8.19 19.60
C LEU A 580 18.64 -9.57 19.17
N LEU A 581 19.18 -10.10 18.09
CA LEU A 581 18.95 -11.47 17.65
C LEU A 581 20.06 -12.37 18.19
N SER A 582 19.67 -13.43 18.88
CA SER A 582 20.57 -14.44 19.45
C SER A 582 20.30 -15.82 18.85
N LEU A 583 21.32 -16.66 18.82
CA LEU A 583 21.24 -18.08 18.47
C LEU A 583 21.65 -18.90 19.71
N ARG A 584 20.67 -19.57 20.35
CA ARG A 584 20.86 -20.37 21.56
C ARG A 584 21.63 -19.62 22.65
N GLY A 585 21.22 -18.39 22.90
CA GLY A 585 21.80 -17.48 23.90
C GLY A 585 23.01 -16.68 23.40
N ALA A 586 23.61 -17.01 22.25
CA ALA A 586 24.74 -16.28 21.69
C ALA A 586 24.26 -15.11 20.79
N PRO A 587 24.58 -13.84 21.13
CA PRO A 587 24.29 -12.69 20.28
C PRO A 587 24.85 -12.84 18.85
N ALA A 588 24.03 -12.53 17.84
CA ALA A 588 24.42 -12.63 16.43
C ALA A 588 24.27 -11.29 15.68
N PHE A 589 23.16 -10.58 15.88
CA PHE A 589 22.90 -9.29 15.23
C PHE A 589 22.19 -8.32 16.16
N VAL A 590 22.57 -7.05 16.12
CA VAL A 590 21.76 -5.95 16.65
C VAL A 590 21.03 -5.28 15.50
N THR A 591 19.72 -5.20 15.61
CA THR A 591 18.85 -4.50 14.66
C THR A 591 18.35 -3.22 15.30
N LEU A 592 18.34 -2.14 14.53
CA LEU A 592 18.02 -0.80 15.00
C LEU A 592 16.95 -0.17 14.12
N SER A 593 16.00 0.52 14.74
CA SER A 593 15.29 1.62 14.10
C SER A 593 15.57 2.90 14.89
N SER A 594 15.86 4.00 14.20
CA SER A 594 16.24 5.26 14.84
C SER A 594 15.40 6.43 14.34
N SER A 595 15.11 7.36 15.26
CA SER A 595 14.47 8.63 14.92
C SER A 595 15.43 9.48 14.09
N HIS A 596 14.98 9.88 12.90
CA HIS A 596 15.77 10.72 12.01
C HIS A 596 16.03 12.13 12.56
N ALA A 597 15.44 12.49 13.70
CA ALA A 597 15.71 13.73 14.42
C ALA A 597 17.08 13.73 15.13
N VAL A 598 17.67 12.56 15.41
CA VAL A 598 18.97 12.47 16.11
C VAL A 598 20.06 11.79 15.30
N THR A 599 19.69 10.94 14.33
CA THR A 599 20.63 10.19 13.50
C THR A 599 20.26 10.29 12.02
N ASP A 600 21.28 10.29 11.17
CA ASP A 600 21.16 10.06 9.75
C ASP A 600 22.01 8.84 9.31
N GLY A 601 22.07 8.59 8.01
CA GLY A 601 22.81 7.44 7.49
C GLY A 601 24.29 7.42 7.87
N SER A 602 24.95 8.57 7.82
CA SER A 602 26.36 8.70 8.19
C SER A 602 26.58 8.57 9.70
N ALA A 603 25.67 9.11 10.53
CA ALA A 603 25.73 8.92 11.98
C ALA A 603 25.66 7.44 12.37
N LEU A 604 24.77 6.67 11.74
CA LEU A 604 24.67 5.22 11.97
C LEU A 604 25.94 4.46 11.54
N ALA A 605 26.64 4.91 10.49
CA ALA A 605 27.91 4.32 10.07
C ALA A 605 29.03 4.55 11.11
N VAL A 606 29.10 5.76 11.68
CA VAL A 606 30.04 6.06 12.79
C VAL A 606 29.73 5.21 14.02
N LEU A 607 28.44 5.13 14.41
CA LEU A 607 28.02 4.31 15.54
C LEU A 607 28.33 2.83 15.34
N ARG A 608 28.18 2.31 14.12
CA ARG A 608 28.53 0.93 13.76
C ARG A 608 30.04 0.67 13.82
N GLU A 609 30.87 1.60 13.37
CA GLU A 609 32.33 1.47 13.46
C GLU A 609 32.78 1.42 14.93
N GLU A 610 32.26 2.32 15.76
CA GLU A 610 32.55 2.34 17.20
C GLU A 610 31.99 1.12 17.93
N TRP A 611 30.80 0.64 17.53
CA TRP A 611 30.20 -0.61 18.00
C TRP A 611 31.15 -1.80 17.82
N LEU A 612 31.71 -1.97 16.62
CA LEU A 612 32.63 -3.07 16.33
C LEU A 612 33.93 -2.92 17.13
N ALA A 613 34.49 -1.72 17.21
CA ALA A 613 35.70 -1.46 18.00
C ALA A 613 35.51 -1.78 19.50
N LEU A 614 34.36 -1.43 20.08
CA LEU A 614 34.03 -1.74 21.47
C LEU A 614 33.91 -3.24 21.71
N LEU A 615 33.30 -3.99 20.79
CA LEU A 615 33.17 -5.44 20.90
C LEU A 615 34.50 -6.19 20.72
N ASP A 616 35.43 -5.61 19.96
CA ASP A 616 36.81 -6.11 19.83
C ASP A 616 37.70 -5.72 21.04
N GLY A 617 37.15 -5.02 22.03
CA GLY A 617 37.86 -4.59 23.25
C GLY A 617 38.82 -3.43 23.01
N ALA A 618 38.69 -2.70 21.89
CA ALA A 618 39.48 -1.51 21.62
C ALA A 618 38.94 -0.30 22.40
N GLY A 619 39.84 0.55 22.90
CA GLY A 619 39.46 1.85 23.44
C GLY A 619 39.04 2.80 22.32
N LEU A 620 37.94 3.52 22.49
CA LEU A 620 37.52 4.56 21.56
C LEU A 620 38.32 5.85 21.79
N PRO A 621 38.74 6.58 20.73
CA PRO A 621 39.39 7.87 20.89
C PRO A 621 38.44 8.91 21.51
N PRO A 622 38.92 10.04 22.06
CA PRO A 622 38.04 11.13 22.49
C PRO A 622 37.12 11.62 21.37
N VAL A 623 35.91 12.06 21.70
CA VAL A 623 34.99 12.67 20.72
C VAL A 623 35.47 14.08 20.42
N GLU A 624 36.11 14.28 19.27
CA GLU A 624 36.51 15.61 18.76
C GLU A 624 35.47 16.22 17.82
N ALA A 625 34.48 15.44 17.41
CA ALA A 625 33.40 15.89 16.54
C ALA A 625 32.40 16.76 17.32
N LEU A 626 31.80 17.74 16.64
CA LEU A 626 30.79 18.60 17.24
C LEU A 626 29.57 17.79 17.67
N THR A 627 29.11 18.01 18.90
CA THR A 627 27.83 17.50 19.37
C THR A 627 26.68 18.29 18.73
N PRO A 628 25.42 17.80 18.81
CA PRO A 628 24.28 18.54 18.29
C PRO A 628 24.16 19.97 18.84
N LEU A 629 24.43 20.18 20.13
CA LEU A 629 24.35 21.50 20.75
C LEU A 629 25.51 22.42 20.35
N ASP A 630 26.72 21.87 20.19
CA ASP A 630 27.87 22.66 19.73
C ASP A 630 27.71 23.06 18.26
N LEU A 631 27.13 22.17 17.44
CA LEU A 631 26.75 22.52 16.07
C LEU A 631 25.68 23.62 16.03
N ALA A 632 24.65 23.55 16.88
CA ALA A 632 23.63 24.58 16.94
C ALA A 632 24.23 25.95 17.32
N ALA A 633 25.21 25.97 18.24
CA ALA A 633 25.96 27.17 18.58
C ALA A 633 26.81 27.67 17.39
N GLU A 634 27.45 26.77 16.63
CA GLU A 634 28.23 27.13 15.44
C GLU A 634 27.35 27.72 14.32
N GLU A 635 26.17 27.14 14.09
CA GLU A 635 25.17 27.60 13.12
C GLU A 635 24.63 28.99 13.45
N ALA A 636 24.51 29.30 14.75
CA ALA A 636 24.08 30.62 15.23
C ALA A 636 25.14 31.72 15.12
N THR A 637 26.41 31.38 14.82
CA THR A 637 27.46 32.39 14.61
C THR A 637 27.19 33.23 13.35
N PRO A 638 27.74 34.46 13.24
CA PRO A 638 27.63 35.26 12.02
C PRO A 638 28.12 34.53 10.76
N ALA A 639 29.11 33.63 10.89
CA ALA A 639 29.59 32.81 9.78
C ALA A 639 28.57 31.74 9.39
N GLY A 640 27.96 31.04 10.36
CA GLY A 640 26.88 30.08 10.14
C GLY A 640 25.66 30.70 9.46
N LEU A 641 25.20 31.84 9.96
CA LEU A 641 24.08 32.59 9.37
C LEU A 641 24.38 33.05 7.93
N ARG A 642 25.60 33.50 7.64
CA ARG A 642 26.00 33.86 6.26
C ARG A 642 26.00 32.66 5.32
N ARG A 643 26.42 31.47 5.78
CA ARG A 643 26.34 30.23 4.98
C ARG A 643 24.89 29.87 4.68
N SER A 644 24.02 29.89 5.70
CA SER A 644 22.59 29.64 5.54
C SER A 644 21.94 30.60 4.55
N GLU A 645 22.23 31.90 4.67
CA GLU A 645 21.69 32.90 3.74
C GLU A 645 22.24 32.75 2.31
N ALA A 646 23.51 32.35 2.16
CA ALA A 646 24.06 32.04 0.83
C ALA A 646 23.34 30.85 0.20
N SER A 647 23.04 29.80 0.98
CA SER A 647 22.25 28.66 0.51
C SER A 647 20.84 29.06 0.08
N LEU A 648 20.14 29.87 0.89
CA LEU A 648 18.80 30.36 0.55
C LEU A 648 18.80 31.21 -0.74
N ARG A 649 19.79 32.08 -0.93
CA ARG A 649 19.95 32.84 -2.19
C ARG A 649 20.18 31.93 -3.39
N TYR A 650 21.02 30.92 -3.23
CA TYR A 650 21.30 29.94 -4.29
C TYR A 650 20.04 29.15 -4.69
N TRP A 651 19.26 28.68 -3.70
CA TRP A 651 17.97 28.02 -3.96
C TRP A 651 16.98 28.94 -4.67
N LYS A 652 16.82 30.18 -4.18
CA LYS A 652 15.97 31.19 -4.82
C LYS A 652 16.38 31.47 -6.26
N GLN A 653 17.69 31.53 -6.55
CA GLN A 653 18.18 31.71 -7.91
C GLN A 653 17.76 30.54 -8.81
N ILE A 654 17.97 29.29 -8.38
CA ILE A 654 17.61 28.12 -9.20
C ILE A 654 16.10 28.05 -9.42
N ILE A 655 15.31 28.19 -8.36
CA ILE A 655 13.85 28.14 -8.48
C ILE A 655 13.34 29.36 -9.28
N GLY A 656 14.00 30.50 -9.20
CA GLY A 656 13.62 31.69 -9.96
C GLY A 656 13.90 31.62 -11.46
N THR A 657 14.78 30.72 -11.92
CA THR A 657 15.21 30.65 -13.35
C THR A 657 15.07 29.26 -13.99
N GLY A 658 14.90 28.22 -13.18
CA GLY A 658 14.80 26.84 -13.63
C GLY A 658 13.36 26.38 -13.89
N PRO A 659 13.19 25.19 -14.49
CA PRO A 659 11.87 24.57 -14.60
C PRO A 659 11.23 24.44 -13.22
N GLN A 660 9.97 24.84 -13.09
CA GLN A 660 9.19 24.65 -11.85
C GLN A 660 8.72 23.20 -11.70
N GLU A 661 8.44 22.54 -12.82
CA GLU A 661 8.05 21.14 -12.87
C GLU A 661 8.95 20.44 -13.92
N MET A 662 9.63 19.39 -13.49
CA MET A 662 10.50 18.63 -14.39
C MET A 662 9.66 17.80 -15.37
N PHE A 663 8.53 17.26 -14.91
CA PHE A 663 7.68 16.34 -15.68
C PHE A 663 6.30 16.93 -16.03
N ALA A 664 6.28 18.15 -16.57
CA ALA A 664 5.06 18.75 -17.11
C ALA A 664 4.70 18.15 -18.49
N GLU A 665 3.77 17.19 -18.52
CA GLU A 665 3.31 16.51 -19.74
C GLU A 665 1.82 16.09 -19.65
N PRO A 666 1.11 15.83 -20.77
CA PRO A 666 -0.34 15.57 -20.75
C PRO A 666 -0.81 14.43 -19.84
N ARG A 667 0.02 13.39 -19.69
CA ARG A 667 -0.28 12.23 -18.83
C ARG A 667 0.03 12.46 -17.35
N ALA A 668 0.66 13.58 -17.00
CA ALA A 668 1.08 13.90 -15.65
C ALA A 668 -0.12 14.27 -14.78
N VAL A 669 -0.86 13.26 -14.33
CA VAL A 669 -1.84 13.41 -13.24
C VAL A 669 -1.10 13.23 -11.93
N ARG A 670 -1.33 14.09 -10.93
CA ARG A 670 -0.78 13.88 -9.58
C ARG A 670 -1.43 12.63 -8.97
N SER A 671 -0.65 11.55 -8.84
CA SER A 671 -1.05 10.31 -8.18
C SER A 671 -1.04 10.49 -6.65
N ASP A 672 -1.54 9.50 -5.92
CA ASP A 672 -1.45 9.43 -4.45
C ASP A 672 -0.01 9.19 -3.94
N GLY A 673 0.99 9.31 -4.82
CA GLY A 673 2.41 9.15 -4.54
C GLY A 673 2.89 7.70 -4.55
N GLN A 674 2.03 6.72 -4.83
CA GLN A 674 2.41 5.30 -4.86
C GLN A 674 3.36 4.98 -6.02
N GLN A 675 4.60 4.62 -5.67
CA GLN A 675 5.66 4.32 -6.62
C GLN A 675 6.29 2.96 -6.31
N PRO A 676 6.28 2.00 -7.24
CA PRO A 676 7.01 0.74 -7.08
C PRO A 676 8.53 0.98 -7.20
N GLN A 677 9.30 0.28 -6.37
CA GLN A 677 10.77 0.27 -6.50
C GLN A 677 11.18 -0.59 -7.69
N LEU A 678 11.99 -0.07 -8.61
CA LEU A 678 12.75 -0.84 -9.58
C LEU A 678 14.23 -0.87 -9.16
N THR A 679 14.76 -2.06 -8.95
CA THR A 679 16.16 -2.25 -8.58
C THR A 679 16.96 -2.74 -9.80
N LEU A 680 18.05 -2.05 -10.12
CA LEU A 680 19.04 -2.46 -11.11
C LEU A 680 20.28 -3.01 -10.40
N ARG A 681 20.78 -4.16 -10.84
CA ARG A 681 22.11 -4.69 -10.47
C ARG A 681 22.87 -5.01 -11.74
N SER A 682 24.01 -4.35 -11.98
CA SER A 682 24.76 -4.55 -13.22
C SER A 682 26.27 -4.50 -13.06
N ARG A 683 26.95 -5.60 -13.41
CA ARG A 683 28.42 -5.67 -13.51
C ARG A 683 28.93 -4.95 -14.74
N ARG A 684 28.30 -5.16 -15.91
CA ARG A 684 28.65 -4.37 -17.11
C ARG A 684 28.50 -2.87 -16.88
N GLY A 685 27.44 -2.44 -16.17
CA GLY A 685 27.25 -1.03 -15.80
C GLY A 685 28.36 -0.48 -14.90
N ALA A 686 28.80 -1.24 -13.88
CA ALA A 686 29.93 -0.84 -13.04
C ALA A 686 31.24 -0.71 -13.83
N ARG A 687 31.56 -1.71 -14.67
CA ARG A 687 32.76 -1.69 -15.52
C ARG A 687 32.73 -0.54 -16.52
N ALA A 688 31.58 -0.31 -17.14
CA ALA A 688 31.36 0.81 -18.06
C ALA A 688 31.53 2.16 -17.35
N LEU A 689 30.95 2.32 -16.16
CA LEU A 689 31.09 3.53 -15.35
C LEU A 689 32.56 3.80 -14.97
N ALA A 690 33.29 2.77 -14.52
CA ALA A 690 34.70 2.89 -14.18
C ALA A 690 35.57 3.25 -15.40
N GLN A 691 35.28 2.65 -16.55
CA GLN A 691 35.99 2.93 -17.80
C GLN A 691 35.64 4.32 -18.36
N ALA A 692 34.39 4.76 -18.26
CA ALA A 692 33.96 6.12 -18.60
C ALA A 692 34.64 7.17 -17.71
N ALA A 693 34.72 6.93 -16.40
CA ALA A 693 35.47 7.77 -15.47
C ALA A 693 36.95 7.87 -15.87
N LYS A 694 37.57 6.73 -16.24
CA LYS A 694 38.95 6.69 -16.72
C LYS A 694 39.14 7.46 -18.03
N ARG A 695 38.24 7.29 -19.02
CA ARG A 695 38.32 7.97 -20.34
C ARG A 695 38.20 9.48 -20.18
N THR A 696 37.25 9.92 -19.36
CA THR A 696 36.89 11.34 -19.21
C THR A 696 37.74 12.07 -18.16
N GLY A 697 38.48 11.34 -17.32
CA GLY A 697 39.24 11.90 -16.19
C GLY A 697 38.34 12.44 -15.07
N SER A 698 37.06 12.10 -15.06
CA SER A 698 36.07 12.57 -14.06
C SER A 698 35.75 11.49 -13.02
N PRO A 699 35.40 11.85 -11.77
CA PRO A 699 35.00 10.86 -10.77
C PRO A 699 33.75 10.07 -11.17
N SER A 700 33.69 8.77 -10.86
CA SER A 700 32.55 7.90 -11.18
C SER A 700 31.19 8.46 -10.70
N PRO A 701 31.05 8.99 -9.46
CA PRO A 701 29.79 9.61 -9.03
C PRO A 701 29.37 10.78 -9.91
N THR A 702 30.32 11.58 -10.39
CA THR A 702 30.05 12.70 -11.30
C THR A 702 29.61 12.23 -12.67
N VAL A 703 30.23 11.18 -13.22
CA VAL A 703 29.81 10.58 -14.50
C VAL A 703 28.40 10.00 -14.38
N LEU A 704 28.11 9.26 -13.31
CA LEU A 704 26.79 8.68 -13.07
C LEU A 704 25.70 9.74 -12.89
N LEU A 705 25.96 10.76 -12.07
CA LEU A 705 25.06 11.91 -11.89
C LEU A 705 24.80 12.64 -13.22
N THR A 706 25.84 12.84 -14.03
CA THR A 706 25.71 13.48 -15.34
C THR A 706 24.84 12.65 -16.28
N ALA A 707 25.07 11.34 -16.35
CA ALA A 707 24.27 10.41 -17.14
C ALA A 707 22.81 10.41 -16.69
N TRP A 708 22.57 10.32 -15.38
CA TRP A 708 21.23 10.40 -14.80
C TRP A 708 20.52 11.71 -15.19
N CYS A 709 21.12 12.87 -14.88
CA CYS A 709 20.52 14.17 -15.15
C CYS A 709 20.28 14.42 -16.64
N THR A 710 21.19 13.97 -17.51
CA THR A 710 21.05 14.06 -18.96
C THR A 710 19.85 13.25 -19.46
N LEU A 711 19.68 12.01 -18.97
CA LEU A 711 18.55 11.16 -19.34
C LEU A 711 17.22 11.64 -18.77
N VAL A 712 17.22 12.15 -17.53
CA VAL A 712 16.03 12.78 -16.94
C VAL A 712 15.59 13.97 -17.78
N ALA A 713 16.50 14.88 -18.12
CA ALA A 713 16.19 16.06 -18.92
C ALA A 713 15.74 15.67 -20.34
N HIS A 714 16.39 14.70 -20.96
CA HIS A 714 15.99 14.14 -22.27
C HIS A 714 14.57 13.56 -22.23
N ARG A 715 14.26 12.71 -21.24
CA ARG A 715 12.93 12.13 -21.05
C ARG A 715 11.87 13.21 -20.78
N ALA A 716 12.20 14.20 -19.95
CA ALA A 716 11.35 15.34 -19.66
C ALA A 716 11.19 16.30 -20.85
N GLY A 717 12.07 16.25 -21.85
CA GLY A 717 12.17 17.28 -22.88
C GLY A 717 12.56 18.64 -22.31
N GLN A 718 13.38 18.67 -21.26
CA GLN A 718 13.89 19.89 -20.63
C GLN A 718 15.35 20.16 -21.03
N SER A 719 15.72 21.43 -21.12
CA SER A 719 17.09 21.86 -21.42
C SER A 719 17.99 21.94 -20.17
N THR A 720 17.37 21.92 -18.99
CA THR A 720 18.04 21.95 -17.69
C THR A 720 17.43 20.88 -16.79
N CYS A 721 18.28 20.10 -16.11
CA CYS A 721 17.86 19.16 -15.09
C CYS A 721 17.97 19.82 -13.71
N VAL A 722 16.84 20.03 -13.04
CA VAL A 722 16.81 20.44 -11.63
C VAL A 722 16.53 19.21 -10.77
N ALA A 723 17.46 18.87 -9.89
CA ALA A 723 17.39 17.67 -9.05
C ALA A 723 17.81 17.96 -7.61
N ALA A 724 17.11 17.39 -6.64
CA ALA A 724 17.56 17.39 -5.26
C ALA A 724 18.56 16.23 -5.05
N ALA A 725 19.71 16.53 -4.45
CA ALA A 725 20.70 15.56 -4.05
C ALA A 725 20.91 15.66 -2.53
N PRO A 726 20.34 14.75 -1.72
CA PRO A 726 20.59 14.74 -0.28
C PRO A 726 22.08 14.62 0.02
N LEU A 727 22.60 15.46 0.93
CA LEU A 727 24.00 15.47 1.32
C LEU A 727 24.17 15.35 2.82
N SER A 728 25.15 14.56 3.25
CA SER A 728 25.47 14.35 4.66
C SER A 728 26.02 15.60 5.37
N ASN A 729 26.48 16.61 4.61
CA ASN A 729 27.07 17.86 5.11
C ASN A 729 28.32 17.69 6.02
N ARG A 730 29.03 16.56 5.92
CA ARG A 730 30.21 16.21 6.75
C ARG A 730 31.55 16.51 6.07
N SER A 731 31.64 17.62 5.34
CA SER A 731 32.85 18.01 4.60
C SER A 731 33.93 18.68 5.46
N ARG A 732 33.61 19.07 6.70
CA ARG A 732 34.54 19.75 7.63
C ARG A 732 35.07 18.75 8.67
N PRO A 733 36.34 18.85 9.11
CA PRO A 733 36.92 17.92 10.07
C PRO A 733 36.08 17.71 11.34
N GLY A 734 35.59 18.80 11.96
CA GLY A 734 34.74 18.73 13.16
C GLY A 734 33.35 18.11 12.95
N LEU A 735 32.94 17.85 11.71
CA LEU A 735 31.67 17.19 11.37
C LEU A 735 31.85 15.76 10.86
N ALA A 736 33.05 15.37 10.44
CA ALA A 736 33.32 14.12 9.74
C ALA A 736 32.76 12.90 10.50
N ARG A 737 32.89 12.91 11.83
CA ARG A 737 32.41 11.83 12.73
C ARG A 737 31.28 12.28 13.67
N SER A 738 30.59 13.37 13.36
CA SER A 738 29.48 13.85 14.20
C SER A 738 28.29 12.91 14.10
N VAL A 739 27.85 12.39 15.26
CA VAL A 739 26.61 11.65 15.43
C VAL A 739 25.50 12.67 15.68
N ASN A 740 24.88 13.11 14.59
CA ASN A 740 23.74 14.00 14.55
C ASN A 740 23.03 13.85 13.20
N THR A 741 21.85 14.46 13.07
CA THR A 741 21.18 14.67 11.79
C THR A 741 21.72 15.93 11.12
N LEU A 742 22.50 15.75 10.05
CA LEU A 742 23.05 16.83 9.23
C LEU A 742 22.55 16.81 7.79
N SER A 743 21.89 15.72 7.39
CA SER A 743 21.42 15.55 6.01
C SER A 743 20.42 16.61 5.59
N GLN A 744 20.74 17.34 4.52
CA GLN A 744 19.85 18.30 3.86
C GLN A 744 20.03 18.22 2.34
N ASP A 745 19.03 18.67 1.60
CA ASP A 745 19.09 18.65 0.14
C ASP A 745 20.09 19.69 -0.41
N ALA A 746 20.84 19.27 -1.41
CA ALA A 746 21.52 20.16 -2.35
C ALA A 746 20.66 20.29 -3.60
N LEU A 747 20.28 21.51 -3.99
CA LEU A 747 19.55 21.71 -5.24
C LEU A 747 20.54 21.84 -6.41
N LEU A 748 20.61 20.81 -7.24
CA LEU A 748 21.40 20.78 -8.46
C LEU A 748 20.59 21.40 -9.61
N SER A 749 21.22 22.26 -10.39
CA SER A 749 20.71 22.73 -11.68
C SER A 749 21.77 22.52 -12.74
N LEU A 750 21.57 21.53 -13.61
CA LEU A 750 22.51 21.17 -14.68
C LEU A 750 21.94 21.53 -16.04
N ASP A 751 22.55 22.50 -16.72
CA ASP A 751 22.28 22.78 -18.14
C ASP A 751 22.79 21.63 -19.00
N VAL A 752 21.88 20.87 -19.60
CA VAL A 752 22.18 19.70 -20.43
C VAL A 752 22.30 20.03 -21.92
N ARG A 753 22.23 21.30 -22.32
CA ARG A 753 22.43 21.70 -23.72
C ARG A 753 23.88 21.53 -24.15
N GLY A 754 24.09 21.21 -25.42
CA GLY A 754 25.43 21.10 -25.99
C GLY A 754 25.49 20.05 -27.10
N PRO A 755 26.66 19.88 -27.74
CA PRO A 755 26.79 18.93 -28.84
C PRO A 755 26.85 17.47 -28.36
N SER A 756 27.36 17.20 -27.15
CA SER A 756 27.68 15.84 -26.70
C SER A 756 27.67 15.66 -25.17
N PHE A 757 27.72 14.40 -24.72
CA PHE A 757 27.77 14.02 -23.31
C PHE A 757 28.98 14.61 -22.57
N ASP A 758 30.19 14.55 -23.15
CA ASP A 758 31.39 15.09 -22.51
C ASP A 758 31.28 16.61 -22.31
N ALA A 759 30.55 17.31 -23.19
CA ALA A 759 30.27 18.74 -23.03
C ALA A 759 29.36 19.03 -21.82
N VAL A 760 28.40 18.16 -21.53
CA VAL A 760 27.56 18.23 -20.32
C VAL A 760 28.38 17.86 -19.08
N LEU A 761 29.19 16.81 -19.14
CA LEU A 761 30.04 16.35 -18.04
C LEU A 761 31.01 17.44 -17.54
N ARG A 762 31.61 18.23 -18.46
CA ARG A 762 32.48 19.37 -18.10
C ARG A 762 31.76 20.42 -17.25
N LYS A 763 30.44 20.57 -17.41
CA LYS A 763 29.60 21.50 -16.62
C LYS A 763 29.12 20.88 -15.31
N ALA A 764 28.90 19.57 -15.30
CA ALA A 764 28.30 18.84 -14.18
C ALA A 764 29.09 18.95 -12.87
N TRP A 765 30.42 18.91 -12.92
CA TRP A 765 31.25 19.06 -11.71
C TRP A 765 31.06 20.43 -11.03
N GLY A 766 31.03 21.51 -11.82
CA GLY A 766 30.79 22.86 -11.31
C GLY A 766 29.39 23.01 -10.71
N ALA A 767 28.38 22.47 -11.39
CA ALA A 767 27.00 22.47 -10.91
C ALA A 767 26.84 21.67 -9.60
N ALA A 768 27.45 20.48 -9.52
CA ALA A 768 27.43 19.64 -8.32
C ALA A 768 28.12 20.35 -7.15
N LEU A 769 29.34 20.88 -7.33
CA LEU A 769 30.02 21.63 -6.27
C LEU A 769 29.26 22.89 -5.85
N GLY A 770 28.62 23.57 -6.79
CA GLY A 770 27.72 24.69 -6.53
C GLY A 770 26.59 24.29 -5.59
N ALA A 771 25.89 23.19 -5.91
CA ALA A 771 24.83 22.65 -5.07
C ALA A 771 25.36 22.23 -3.68
N TYR A 772 26.48 21.51 -3.65
CA TYR A 772 27.03 20.92 -2.42
C TYR A 772 27.51 21.96 -1.40
N ARG A 773 27.91 23.15 -1.87
CA ARG A 773 28.27 24.27 -0.99
C ARG A 773 27.07 24.97 -0.36
N HIS A 774 25.87 24.73 -0.88
CA HIS A 774 24.64 25.46 -0.57
C HIS A 774 23.53 24.53 -0.03
N SER A 775 23.91 23.42 0.60
CA SER A 775 23.02 22.42 1.23
C SER A 775 22.91 22.58 2.75
N GLN A 776 23.20 23.77 3.29
CA GLN A 776 23.07 24.09 4.72
C GLN A 776 22.21 25.34 4.86
N PHE A 777 20.99 25.21 5.35
CA PHE A 777 20.02 26.30 5.43
C PHE A 777 18.97 26.08 6.52
N ASP A 778 18.35 27.17 6.96
CA ASP A 778 17.12 27.12 7.75
C ASP A 778 15.98 26.61 6.86
N SER A 779 15.44 25.44 7.20
CA SER A 779 14.40 24.79 6.40
C SER A 779 13.09 25.58 6.39
N VAL A 780 12.71 26.26 7.48
CA VAL A 780 11.50 27.08 7.53
C VAL A 780 11.61 28.23 6.54
N ARG A 781 12.74 28.95 6.58
CA ARG A 781 13.02 30.04 5.64
C ARG A 781 13.14 29.57 4.19
N LEU A 782 13.61 28.34 3.95
CA LEU A 782 13.64 27.77 2.61
C LEU A 782 12.21 27.54 2.08
N TRP A 783 11.30 27.00 2.90
CA TRP A 783 9.92 26.82 2.48
C TRP A 783 9.22 28.14 2.18
N GLU A 784 9.42 29.16 3.02
CA GLU A 784 8.93 30.52 2.75
C GLU A 784 9.49 31.08 1.42
N ALA A 785 10.77 30.78 1.12
CA ALA A 785 11.39 31.15 -0.14
C ALA A 785 10.80 30.41 -1.34
N ILE A 786 10.53 29.10 -1.22
CA ILE A 786 9.89 28.28 -2.26
C ILE A 786 8.47 28.79 -2.52
N GLU A 787 7.68 29.04 -1.48
CA GLU A 787 6.31 29.56 -1.59
C GLU A 787 6.28 30.96 -2.20
N GLY A 788 7.18 31.85 -1.77
CA GLY A 788 7.34 33.18 -2.37
C GLY A 788 7.69 33.12 -3.85
N THR A 789 8.68 32.29 -4.20
CA THR A 789 9.13 32.14 -5.60
C THR A 789 8.06 31.46 -6.46
N THR A 790 7.31 30.49 -5.91
CA THR A 790 6.19 29.82 -6.57
C THR A 790 5.08 30.81 -6.94
N PHE A 791 4.72 31.70 -6.01
CA PHE A 791 3.75 32.78 -6.27
C PHE A 791 4.26 33.74 -7.35
N GLU A 792 5.51 34.20 -7.25
CA GLU A 792 6.10 35.11 -8.24
C GLU A 792 6.22 34.48 -9.63
N ARG A 793 6.72 33.24 -9.73
CA ARG A 793 6.86 32.50 -11.00
C ARG A 793 5.51 32.06 -11.57
N GLY A 794 4.49 31.93 -10.74
CA GLY A 794 3.17 31.51 -11.18
C GLY A 794 3.04 29.99 -11.40
N SER A 795 3.93 29.18 -10.82
CA SER A 795 3.89 27.72 -10.98
C SER A 795 4.53 27.06 -9.78
N HIS A 796 4.00 25.90 -9.39
CA HIS A 796 4.46 25.15 -8.23
C HIS A 796 5.83 24.52 -8.48
N PHE A 797 6.86 24.94 -7.72
CA PHE A 797 8.14 24.24 -7.71
C PHE A 797 7.99 22.86 -7.07
N ALA A 798 8.00 21.81 -7.89
CA ALA A 798 7.93 20.44 -7.42
C ALA A 798 9.34 19.86 -7.29
N ARG A 799 9.66 19.32 -6.10
CA ARG A 799 10.88 18.54 -5.85
C ARG A 799 10.74 17.18 -6.56
N ASP A 800 10.68 17.21 -7.89
CA ASP A 800 10.27 16.10 -8.76
C ASP A 800 11.34 15.04 -8.93
N VAL A 801 12.61 15.45 -8.96
CA VAL A 801 13.74 14.57 -9.25
C VAL A 801 14.68 14.55 -8.07
N VAL A 802 15.00 13.35 -7.59
CA VAL A 802 15.91 13.14 -6.48
C VAL A 802 16.94 12.10 -6.86
N PHE A 803 18.22 12.43 -6.67
CA PHE A 803 19.32 11.50 -6.89
C PHE A 803 20.18 11.43 -5.61
N ASN A 804 20.07 10.32 -4.89
CA ASN A 804 20.74 10.11 -3.62
C ASN A 804 21.84 9.06 -3.76
N ASP A 805 23.09 9.50 -3.77
CA ASP A 805 24.24 8.59 -3.79
C ASP A 805 24.66 8.24 -2.35
N VAL A 806 24.37 7.01 -1.94
CA VAL A 806 24.72 6.46 -0.63
C VAL A 806 25.79 5.37 -0.74
N SER A 807 26.42 5.22 -1.90
CA SER A 807 27.35 4.12 -2.19
C SER A 807 28.49 4.00 -1.19
N VAL A 808 29.07 5.13 -0.82
CA VAL A 808 30.15 5.22 0.19
C VAL A 808 29.69 4.75 1.58
N LEU A 809 28.41 4.93 1.93
CA LEU A 809 27.87 4.48 3.22
C LEU A 809 27.58 2.98 3.21
N THR A 810 27.09 2.44 2.09
CA THR A 810 26.75 1.02 1.97
C THR A 810 27.99 0.12 2.03
N ASP A 811 29.12 0.56 1.49
CA ASP A 811 30.40 -0.17 1.60
C ASP A 811 30.87 -0.29 3.06
N THR A 812 30.54 0.67 3.92
CA THR A 812 30.78 0.60 5.38
C THR A 812 29.73 -0.20 6.16
N ARG A 813 28.60 -0.58 5.52
CA ARG A 813 27.43 -1.22 6.15
C ARG A 813 27.21 -2.69 5.75
N ALA A 814 27.96 -3.25 4.80
CA ALA A 814 27.74 -4.64 4.39
C ALA A 814 28.39 -5.65 5.35
N PRO A 815 27.65 -6.61 5.94
CA PRO A 815 28.24 -7.88 6.36
C PRO A 815 28.73 -8.63 5.10
N ALA A 816 29.79 -9.42 5.22
CA ALA A 816 30.41 -10.19 4.13
C ALA A 816 29.54 -11.29 3.49
N THR A 817 28.22 -11.32 3.73
CA THR A 817 27.30 -12.35 3.25
C THR A 817 25.91 -11.77 3.00
N ASP A 818 25.73 -11.03 1.90
CA ASP A 818 24.39 -10.85 1.30
C ASP A 818 24.11 -12.14 0.52
N SER A 819 23.37 -13.10 1.09
CA SER A 819 23.26 -14.45 0.49
C SER A 819 22.51 -14.46 -0.85
N ARG A 820 21.76 -13.39 -1.17
CA ARG A 820 21.20 -13.15 -2.52
C ARG A 820 22.25 -12.80 -3.57
N THR A 821 23.47 -12.49 -3.15
CA THR A 821 24.59 -12.34 -4.08
C THR A 821 25.10 -13.68 -4.57
N GLY A 822 24.79 -14.82 -3.93
CA GLY A 822 25.23 -16.14 -4.42
C GLY A 822 24.71 -16.47 -5.82
N ASP A 823 23.43 -16.24 -6.08
CA ASP A 823 22.80 -16.51 -7.39
C ASP A 823 22.83 -15.28 -8.34
N ALA A 824 22.91 -14.06 -7.80
CA ALA A 824 22.99 -12.82 -8.60
C ALA A 824 24.43 -12.36 -8.92
N GLN A 825 25.45 -13.03 -8.38
CA GLN A 825 26.86 -12.75 -8.72
C GLN A 825 27.20 -13.11 -10.17
N ASP A 826 26.40 -13.94 -10.85
CA ASP A 826 26.66 -14.35 -12.24
C ASP A 826 25.88 -13.54 -13.30
N ALA A 827 24.93 -12.68 -12.89
CA ALA A 827 24.14 -11.88 -13.83
C ALA A 827 24.87 -10.59 -14.28
N GLU A 828 24.97 -10.38 -15.59
CA GLU A 828 25.59 -9.17 -16.17
C GLU A 828 24.71 -7.91 -16.01
N LEU A 829 23.39 -8.08 -16.04
CA LEU A 829 22.38 -7.07 -15.73
C LEU A 829 21.11 -7.76 -15.25
N ASP A 830 20.60 -7.32 -14.10
CA ASP A 830 19.37 -7.78 -13.47
C ASP A 830 18.46 -6.59 -13.12
N LEU A 831 17.15 -6.79 -13.26
CA LEU A 831 16.11 -5.85 -12.88
C LEU A 831 15.09 -6.56 -12.00
N ASP A 832 14.78 -5.95 -10.85
CA ASP A 832 13.89 -6.52 -9.85
C ASP A 832 12.91 -5.47 -9.34
N TRP A 833 11.62 -5.78 -9.39
CA TRP A 833 10.57 -4.90 -8.90
C TRP A 833 10.26 -5.21 -7.44
N GLY A 834 10.51 -4.22 -6.60
CA GLY A 834 10.31 -4.26 -5.16
C GLY A 834 9.02 -3.55 -4.70
N PRO A 835 8.91 -3.28 -3.39
CA PRO A 835 7.69 -2.77 -2.78
C PRO A 835 7.34 -1.35 -3.25
N VAL A 836 6.03 -1.06 -3.24
CA VAL A 836 5.48 0.29 -3.45
C VAL A 836 5.74 1.17 -2.23
N GLN A 837 6.07 2.43 -2.45
CA GLN A 837 6.22 3.47 -1.43
C GLN A 837 5.43 4.70 -1.82
N VAL A 838 4.85 5.41 -0.85
CA VAL A 838 4.21 6.71 -1.11
C VAL A 838 5.28 7.80 -1.00
N LEU A 839 5.61 8.42 -2.13
CA LEU A 839 6.70 9.38 -2.25
C LEU A 839 6.18 10.75 -2.71
N PRO A 840 6.70 11.85 -2.13
CA PRO A 840 6.31 13.22 -2.50
C PRO A 840 7.05 13.77 -3.74
N THR A 841 7.80 12.91 -4.44
CA THR A 841 8.67 13.24 -5.60
C THR A 841 8.23 12.41 -6.79
N ARG A 842 8.49 12.81 -8.03
CA ARG A 842 8.07 12.07 -9.24
C ARG A 842 9.06 11.00 -9.70
N LEU A 843 10.34 11.20 -9.41
CA LEU A 843 11.43 10.28 -9.73
C LEU A 843 12.50 10.35 -8.63
N LEU A 844 12.75 9.24 -7.95
CA LEU A 844 13.74 9.09 -6.89
C LEU A 844 14.70 7.97 -7.26
N CYS A 845 16.00 8.22 -7.16
CA CYS A 845 17.03 7.22 -7.35
C CYS A 845 17.98 7.17 -6.16
N PHE A 846 18.27 5.97 -5.69
CA PHE A 846 19.33 5.68 -4.75
C PHE A 846 20.45 4.91 -5.47
N ALA A 847 21.66 5.44 -5.45
CA ALA A 847 22.86 4.66 -5.80
C ALA A 847 23.40 4.00 -4.53
N TYR A 848 23.22 2.69 -4.42
CA TYR A 848 23.66 1.92 -3.25
C TYR A 848 25.09 1.41 -3.38
N ARG A 849 25.56 1.11 -4.59
CA ARG A 849 26.94 0.70 -4.89
C ARG A 849 27.26 1.06 -6.33
N THR A 850 28.50 1.40 -6.62
CA THR A 850 28.99 1.65 -7.98
C THR A 850 30.05 0.64 -8.45
N ASP A 851 30.64 -0.13 -7.53
CA ASP A 851 31.67 -1.15 -7.77
C ASP A 851 31.54 -2.30 -6.73
N PRO A 852 31.79 -3.58 -7.09
CA PRO A 852 31.98 -4.12 -8.44
C PRO A 852 30.66 -4.30 -9.22
N VAL A 853 29.52 -3.92 -8.61
CA VAL A 853 28.19 -3.98 -9.20
C VAL A 853 27.53 -2.61 -9.06
N LEU A 854 27.00 -2.08 -10.16
CA LEU A 854 26.17 -0.88 -10.15
C LEU A 854 24.80 -1.28 -9.60
N HIS A 855 24.52 -0.89 -8.36
CA HIS A 855 23.28 -1.21 -7.65
C HIS A 855 22.46 0.07 -7.44
N LEU A 856 21.40 0.23 -8.23
CA LEU A 856 20.51 1.39 -8.16
C LEU A 856 19.11 0.94 -7.73
N GLY A 857 18.45 1.72 -6.88
CA GLY A 857 17.01 1.62 -6.63
C GLY A 857 16.32 2.87 -7.17
N MET A 858 15.36 2.71 -8.07
CA MET A 858 14.59 3.80 -8.66
C MET A 858 13.12 3.67 -8.30
N TRP A 859 12.50 4.77 -7.92
CA TRP A 859 11.05 4.90 -7.79
C TRP A 859 10.61 5.96 -8.79
N ALA A 860 9.71 5.60 -9.68
CA ALA A 860 9.21 6.48 -10.72
C ALA A 860 7.69 6.51 -10.65
N ASP A 861 7.09 7.69 -10.76
CA ASP A 861 5.64 7.87 -10.79
C ASP A 861 5.04 7.09 -11.98
N PRO A 862 4.15 6.12 -11.74
CA PRO A 862 3.55 5.32 -12.81
C PRO A 862 2.75 6.16 -13.82
N ALA A 863 2.27 7.35 -13.43
CA ALA A 863 1.61 8.28 -14.34
C ALA A 863 2.57 8.85 -15.40
N LEU A 864 3.88 8.88 -15.09
CA LEU A 864 4.94 9.41 -15.95
C LEU A 864 5.77 8.30 -16.59
N PHE A 865 6.01 7.21 -15.88
CA PHE A 865 6.81 6.08 -16.37
C PHE A 865 5.97 4.81 -16.32
N SER A 866 5.60 4.29 -17.49
CA SER A 866 5.12 2.91 -17.57
C SER A 866 6.21 1.97 -17.04
N ARG A 867 5.83 0.74 -16.66
CA ARG A 867 6.80 -0.26 -16.19
C ARG A 867 7.93 -0.46 -17.21
N GLU A 868 7.58 -0.57 -18.49
CA GLU A 868 8.54 -0.70 -19.59
C GLU A 868 9.43 0.54 -19.75
N GLU A 869 8.86 1.75 -19.61
CA GLU A 869 9.65 2.99 -19.67
C GLU A 869 10.62 3.11 -18.50
N ALA A 870 10.24 2.67 -17.30
CA ALA A 870 11.12 2.66 -16.13
C ALA A 870 12.29 1.65 -16.29
N GLU A 871 12.00 0.44 -16.78
CA GLU A 871 13.03 -0.56 -17.11
C GLU A 871 13.95 -0.08 -18.23
N THR A 872 13.37 0.55 -19.26
CA THR A 872 14.11 1.19 -20.36
C THR A 872 14.98 2.33 -19.85
N PHE A 873 14.53 3.09 -18.86
CA PHE A 873 15.30 4.18 -18.28
C PHE A 873 16.59 3.67 -17.62
N LEU A 874 16.51 2.67 -16.74
CA LEU A 874 17.69 2.11 -16.06
C LEU A 874 18.59 1.30 -16.98
N THR A 875 18.04 0.53 -17.92
CA THR A 875 18.85 -0.19 -18.91
C THR A 875 19.49 0.75 -19.92
N GLY A 876 18.78 1.82 -20.31
CA GLY A 876 19.26 2.91 -21.14
C GLY A 876 20.40 3.69 -20.48
N LEU A 877 20.34 3.91 -19.16
CA LEU A 877 21.45 4.46 -18.39
C LEU A 877 22.71 3.59 -18.50
N VAL A 878 22.59 2.26 -18.38
CA VAL A 878 23.71 1.35 -18.57
C VAL A 878 24.27 1.41 -19.99
N LYS A 879 23.40 1.41 -21.01
CA LYS A 879 23.81 1.54 -22.42
C LYS A 879 24.56 2.85 -22.69
N LEU A 880 24.07 3.96 -22.14
CA LEU A 880 24.76 5.24 -22.24
C LEU A 880 26.17 5.16 -21.65
N LEU A 881 26.30 4.59 -20.44
CA LEU A 881 27.60 4.43 -19.78
C LEU A 881 28.55 3.55 -20.60
N GLU A 882 28.05 2.51 -21.27
CA GLU A 882 28.86 1.63 -22.12
C GLU A 882 29.42 2.34 -23.35
N VAL A 883 28.63 3.17 -24.02
CA VAL A 883 29.13 3.96 -25.16
C VAL A 883 30.08 5.05 -24.66
N VAL A 884 29.71 5.76 -23.59
CA VAL A 884 30.55 6.78 -22.94
C VAL A 884 31.85 6.19 -22.41
N ALA A 885 31.97 4.87 -22.19
CA ALA A 885 33.22 4.24 -21.79
C ALA A 885 34.32 4.31 -22.87
N TYR A 886 33.95 4.44 -24.15
CA TYR A 886 34.87 4.35 -25.28
C TYR A 886 34.86 5.58 -26.18
N GLU A 887 33.74 6.30 -26.27
CA GLU A 887 33.59 7.47 -27.13
C GLU A 887 32.71 8.56 -26.50
N ASP A 888 32.68 9.73 -27.13
CA ASP A 888 31.78 10.83 -26.75
C ASP A 888 30.45 10.68 -27.50
N VAL A 889 29.33 10.84 -26.79
CA VAL A 889 27.99 10.56 -27.33
C VAL A 889 27.31 11.87 -27.74
N PRO A 890 26.96 12.08 -29.02
CA PRO A 890 26.17 13.23 -29.44
C PRO A 890 24.80 13.23 -28.75
N LEU A 891 24.36 14.38 -28.19
CA LEU A 891 23.08 14.42 -27.45
C LEU A 891 21.88 14.12 -28.35
N ALA A 892 21.98 14.41 -29.65
CA ALA A 892 20.95 14.08 -30.64
C ALA A 892 20.75 12.55 -30.80
N ALA A 893 21.75 11.73 -30.45
CA ALA A 893 21.70 10.28 -30.55
C ALA A 893 21.19 9.59 -29.28
N LEU A 894 20.82 10.33 -28.21
CA LEU A 894 20.42 9.74 -26.93
C LEU A 894 19.26 8.75 -27.05
N THR A 895 18.24 9.06 -27.85
CA THR A 895 17.11 8.14 -28.09
C THR A 895 17.55 6.85 -28.77
N GLU A 896 18.44 6.93 -29.76
CA GLU A 896 18.95 5.77 -30.50
C GLU A 896 19.82 4.89 -29.60
N VAL A 897 20.71 5.50 -28.82
CA VAL A 897 21.63 4.79 -27.92
C VAL A 897 20.89 4.12 -26.75
N THR A 898 19.95 4.82 -26.14
CA THR A 898 19.36 4.40 -24.86
C THR A 898 17.99 3.76 -24.99
N GLY A 899 17.25 4.07 -26.06
CA GLY A 899 15.83 3.73 -26.22
C GLY A 899 14.89 4.69 -25.47
N ILE A 900 15.41 5.62 -24.68
CA ILE A 900 14.60 6.57 -23.91
C ILE A 900 14.11 7.68 -24.84
N ARG A 901 12.78 7.88 -24.87
CA ARG A 901 12.13 8.88 -25.72
C ARG A 901 11.70 10.09 -24.87
N PRO A 902 11.78 11.32 -25.41
CA PRO A 902 11.18 12.49 -24.78
C PRO A 902 9.65 12.35 -24.64
N ALA A 903 9.07 13.04 -23.66
CA ALA A 903 7.62 13.16 -23.49
C ALA A 903 6.94 13.66 -24.77
N VAL A 904 5.83 13.05 -25.16
CA VAL A 904 5.01 13.50 -26.29
C VAL A 904 4.06 14.58 -25.80
N ARG A 905 4.12 15.76 -26.42
CA ARG A 905 3.25 16.90 -26.14
C ARG A 905 2.57 17.31 -27.45
N ALA A 906 1.26 17.05 -27.55
CA ALA A 906 0.45 17.37 -28.74
C ALA A 906 -0.46 18.58 -28.45
N GLY A 907 -0.94 19.27 -29.48
CA GLY A 907 -1.84 20.40 -29.33
C GLY A 907 -1.10 21.70 -29.00
N ASP A 908 -1.52 22.39 -27.93
CA ASP A 908 -1.10 23.75 -27.58
C ASP A 908 0.05 23.81 -26.56
N TRP A 909 0.72 22.69 -26.28
CA TRP A 909 1.84 22.66 -25.35
C TRP A 909 3.06 23.40 -25.89
N LEU A 910 3.63 24.30 -25.08
CA LEU A 910 4.85 25.03 -25.43
C LEU A 910 5.75 25.25 -24.22
N GLN A 911 6.99 25.68 -24.45
CA GLN A 911 7.90 26.12 -23.40
C GLN A 911 7.82 27.64 -23.23
N VAL A 912 7.53 28.08 -22.00
CA VAL A 912 7.58 29.48 -21.58
C VAL A 912 8.47 29.56 -20.35
N ASP A 913 9.50 30.41 -20.39
CA ASP A 913 10.38 30.67 -19.23
C ASP A 913 10.96 29.37 -18.60
N GLY A 914 11.35 28.42 -19.45
CA GLY A 914 11.89 27.11 -19.01
C GLY A 914 10.86 26.12 -18.45
N CYS A 915 9.56 26.44 -18.51
CA CYS A 915 8.47 25.58 -18.08
C CYS A 915 7.64 25.10 -19.28
N TRP A 916 7.33 23.81 -19.34
CA TRP A 916 6.30 23.30 -20.26
C TRP A 916 4.91 23.67 -19.73
N THR A 917 4.06 24.23 -20.58
CA THR A 917 2.70 24.64 -20.22
C THR A 917 1.72 24.47 -21.37
N SER A 918 0.43 24.31 -21.05
CA SER A 918 -0.69 24.35 -21.99
C SER A 918 -1.56 25.58 -21.70
N PRO A 919 -1.61 26.58 -22.60
CA PRO A 919 -2.51 27.73 -22.47
C PRO A 919 -3.97 27.33 -22.21
N THR A 920 -4.47 26.29 -22.86
CA THR A 920 -5.83 25.77 -22.66
C THR A 920 -6.02 25.23 -21.25
N ALA A 921 -5.06 24.48 -20.71
CA ALA A 921 -5.12 24.01 -19.34
C ALA A 921 -5.10 25.16 -18.33
N VAL A 922 -4.29 26.19 -18.57
CA VAL A 922 -4.25 27.41 -17.75
C VAL A 922 -5.57 28.17 -17.83
N ALA A 923 -6.16 28.30 -19.02
CA ALA A 923 -7.44 28.96 -19.22
C ALA A 923 -8.57 28.23 -18.46
N GLY A 924 -8.62 26.90 -18.57
CA GLY A 924 -9.59 26.07 -17.85
C GLY A 924 -9.46 26.20 -16.34
N ALA A 925 -8.24 26.03 -15.81
CA ALA A 925 -7.98 26.15 -14.37
C ALA A 925 -8.34 27.54 -13.82
N LEU A 926 -8.01 28.61 -14.56
CA LEU A 926 -8.35 29.97 -14.17
C LEU A 926 -9.86 30.25 -14.28
N SER A 927 -10.53 29.75 -15.33
CA SER A 927 -11.99 29.83 -15.47
C SER A 927 -12.69 29.17 -14.28
N ASP A 928 -12.29 27.95 -13.93
CA ASP A 928 -12.87 27.19 -12.82
C ASP A 928 -12.63 27.91 -11.48
N ALA A 929 -11.42 28.41 -11.25
CA ALA A 929 -11.07 29.20 -10.06
C ALA A 929 -11.92 30.48 -9.92
N LEU A 930 -12.37 31.03 -11.04
CA LEU A 930 -13.20 32.23 -11.11
C LEU A 930 -14.70 31.93 -11.23
N GLY A 931 -15.14 30.70 -11.00
CA GLY A 931 -16.56 30.34 -11.02
C GLY A 931 -17.15 30.21 -12.42
N GLY A 932 -16.34 29.81 -13.41
CA GLY A 932 -16.76 29.55 -14.79
C GLY A 932 -16.78 30.78 -15.70
N LEU A 933 -16.06 31.85 -15.33
CA LEU A 933 -15.92 33.02 -16.21
C LEU A 933 -15.20 32.62 -17.51
N PRO A 934 -15.60 33.17 -18.68
CA PRO A 934 -14.89 32.91 -19.92
C PRO A 934 -13.45 33.44 -19.86
N VAL A 935 -12.49 32.53 -20.05
CA VAL A 935 -11.05 32.82 -20.06
C VAL A 935 -10.44 32.36 -21.36
N HIS A 936 -9.57 33.20 -21.93
CA HIS A 936 -8.72 32.85 -23.07
C HIS A 936 -7.27 33.15 -22.74
N VAL A 937 -6.38 32.18 -22.93
CA VAL A 937 -4.94 32.34 -22.68
C VAL A 937 -4.19 32.19 -23.99
N THR A 938 -3.27 33.12 -24.24
CA THR A 938 -2.42 33.11 -25.44
C THR A 938 -1.01 33.52 -25.07
N THR A 939 -0.05 33.19 -25.92
CA THR A 939 1.33 33.64 -25.78
C THR A 939 1.45 35.09 -26.23
N ASP A 940 2.32 35.85 -25.58
CA ASP A 940 2.65 37.20 -26.04
C ASP A 940 3.27 37.14 -27.45
N ASP A 941 2.53 37.59 -28.46
CA ASP A 941 2.98 37.59 -29.86
C ASP A 941 4.06 38.66 -30.06
N VAL A 942 5.30 38.22 -30.30
CA VAL A 942 6.40 39.09 -30.76
C VAL A 942 6.03 39.55 -32.17
N SER A 943 5.36 40.69 -32.27
CA SER A 943 5.14 41.38 -33.54
C SER A 943 6.47 41.88 -34.10
N GLY A 944 7.22 41.01 -34.78
CA GLY A 944 8.48 41.30 -35.47
C GLY A 944 9.06 40.03 -36.13
N PRO A 945 9.79 40.14 -37.28
CA PRO A 945 10.23 38.97 -38.02
C PRO A 945 11.35 38.21 -37.28
N GLU A 946 11.12 36.91 -37.11
CA GLU A 946 11.98 35.81 -36.63
C GLU A 946 13.03 36.09 -35.53
N PRO A 947 12.96 35.40 -34.37
CA PRO A 947 14.12 35.19 -33.53
C PRO A 947 14.91 33.95 -33.98
N VAL A 948 16.12 34.18 -34.48
CA VAL A 948 17.19 33.19 -34.61
C VAL A 948 17.85 33.03 -33.23
N GLY A 949 17.67 31.88 -32.58
CA GLY A 949 18.47 31.44 -31.41
C GLY A 949 18.15 32.09 -30.04
N ASP A 950 18.02 31.24 -29.02
CA ASP A 950 18.20 31.48 -27.57
C ASP A 950 17.81 32.88 -27.01
N SER A 951 16.65 33.43 -27.41
CA SER A 951 16.04 34.62 -26.81
C SER A 951 14.87 34.24 -25.90
N PRO A 952 14.70 34.86 -24.71
CA PRO A 952 13.67 34.51 -23.73
C PRO A 952 12.29 34.97 -24.24
N GLY A 953 11.62 34.08 -24.98
CA GLY A 953 10.41 34.40 -25.74
C GLY A 953 9.12 34.19 -24.95
N GLY A 954 8.39 35.30 -24.74
CA GLY A 954 6.94 35.36 -24.53
C GLY A 954 6.42 34.94 -23.15
N GLY A 955 5.67 35.81 -22.47
CA GLY A 955 4.84 35.41 -21.35
C GLY A 955 3.48 34.90 -21.81
N LEU A 956 2.64 34.46 -20.85
CA LEU A 956 1.24 34.15 -21.12
C LEU A 956 0.38 35.39 -20.81
N THR A 957 -0.52 35.74 -21.71
CA THR A 957 -1.59 36.73 -21.48
C THR A 957 -2.92 36.01 -21.32
N ALA A 958 -3.61 36.26 -20.21
CA ALA A 958 -4.99 35.81 -19.98
C ALA A 958 -5.98 36.95 -20.19
N PHE A 959 -6.95 36.74 -21.07
CA PHE A 959 -8.13 37.58 -21.23
C PHE A 959 -9.30 36.97 -20.44
N ILE A 960 -9.98 37.78 -19.63
CA ILE A 960 -11.07 37.31 -18.75
C ILE A 960 -12.29 38.20 -18.97
N ALA A 961 -13.42 37.60 -19.37
CA ALA A 961 -14.69 38.30 -19.47
C ALA A 961 -15.40 38.32 -18.11
N SER A 962 -15.39 39.47 -17.44
CA SER A 962 -15.91 39.62 -16.07
C SER A 962 -17.44 39.68 -15.98
N GLY A 963 -18.15 40.03 -17.06
CA GLY A 963 -19.61 40.20 -17.04
C GLY A 963 -20.09 41.25 -16.03
N GLY A 964 -19.23 42.18 -15.62
CA GLY A 964 -19.52 43.20 -14.59
C GLY A 964 -19.20 42.78 -13.15
N ALA A 965 -18.66 41.57 -12.92
CA ALA A 965 -18.16 41.17 -11.61
C ALA A 965 -16.93 42.02 -11.19
N PRO A 966 -16.79 42.38 -9.90
CA PRO A 966 -15.61 43.10 -9.41
C PRO A 966 -14.40 42.15 -9.37
N LEU A 967 -13.67 42.08 -10.49
CA LEU A 967 -12.44 41.28 -10.62
C LEU A 967 -11.24 42.20 -10.89
N THR A 968 -10.12 41.91 -10.24
CA THR A 968 -8.82 42.58 -10.47
C THR A 968 -7.79 41.56 -10.96
N PRO A 969 -6.71 42.00 -11.65
CA PRO A 969 -5.58 41.14 -11.99
C PRO A 969 -5.02 40.38 -10.79
N ASP A 970 -4.92 41.05 -9.63
CA ASP A 970 -4.41 40.43 -8.40
C ASP A 970 -5.34 39.32 -7.91
N GLY A 971 -6.66 39.55 -7.93
CA GLY A 971 -7.65 38.54 -7.57
C GLY A 971 -7.63 37.33 -8.52
N ALA A 972 -7.47 37.56 -9.82
CA ALA A 972 -7.34 36.48 -10.81
C ALA A 972 -6.06 35.66 -10.61
N HIS A 973 -4.94 36.31 -10.33
CA HIS A 973 -3.67 35.64 -10.06
C HIS A 973 -3.73 34.84 -8.75
N THR A 974 -4.24 35.43 -7.66
CA THR A 974 -4.45 34.72 -6.39
C THR A 974 -5.33 33.48 -6.57
N ALA A 975 -6.46 33.59 -7.27
CA ALA A 975 -7.35 32.46 -7.51
C ALA A 975 -6.66 31.31 -8.26
N LEU A 976 -5.85 31.62 -9.29
CA LEU A 976 -5.07 30.59 -9.98
C LEU A 976 -3.96 30.01 -9.10
N MET A 977 -3.29 30.84 -8.30
CA MET A 977 -2.26 30.36 -7.39
C MET A 977 -2.80 29.47 -6.28
N ASP A 978 -4.03 29.70 -5.81
CA ASP A 978 -4.72 28.81 -4.88
C ASP A 978 -4.97 27.44 -5.51
N VAL A 979 -5.34 27.37 -6.80
CA VAL A 979 -5.46 26.11 -7.54
C VAL A 979 -4.10 25.43 -7.72
N ILE A 980 -3.06 26.18 -8.10
CA ILE A 980 -1.70 25.65 -8.31
C ILE A 980 -1.09 25.14 -6.99
N SER A 981 -1.41 25.77 -5.87
CA SER A 981 -0.84 25.48 -4.54
C SER A 981 -1.71 24.55 -3.70
N ALA A 982 -2.92 24.20 -4.16
CA ALA A 982 -3.85 23.36 -3.42
C ALA A 982 -3.27 21.95 -3.16
N PRO A 983 -3.41 21.41 -1.92
CA PRO A 983 -3.11 20.01 -1.65
C PRO A 983 -4.18 19.10 -2.28
N GLY A 984 -3.84 18.38 -3.35
CA GLY A 984 -4.75 17.47 -4.06
C GLY A 984 -4.18 17.02 -5.41
N PRO A 985 -4.92 16.24 -6.22
CA PRO A 985 -4.55 15.94 -7.59
C PRO A 985 -4.58 17.24 -8.42
N GLY A 986 -3.48 17.99 -8.39
CA GLY A 986 -3.29 19.21 -9.16
C GLY A 986 -3.04 18.90 -10.64
N HIS A 987 -3.41 19.85 -11.50
CA HIS A 987 -3.13 19.81 -12.93
C HIS A 987 -1.64 20.12 -13.16
N SER A 988 -0.97 19.29 -13.96
CA SER A 988 0.41 19.51 -14.41
C SER A 988 0.47 20.50 -15.57
N GLY A 989 1.59 21.21 -15.73
CA GLY A 989 1.78 22.15 -16.84
C GLY A 989 0.98 23.46 -16.72
N LEU A 990 0.57 23.84 -15.51
CA LEU A 990 -0.01 25.15 -15.24
C LEU A 990 1.08 26.19 -14.98
N LEU A 991 1.07 27.26 -15.78
CA LEU A 991 1.91 28.43 -15.58
C LEU A 991 1.03 29.68 -15.57
N ALA A 992 1.11 30.47 -14.50
CA ALA A 992 0.28 31.66 -14.36
C ALA A 992 0.66 32.72 -15.40
N PRO A 993 -0.35 33.35 -16.03
CA PRO A 993 -0.15 34.49 -16.91
C PRO A 993 0.75 35.56 -16.32
N THR A 994 1.63 36.12 -17.15
CA THR A 994 2.42 37.31 -16.81
C THR A 994 1.60 38.59 -16.94
N ARG A 995 0.47 38.51 -17.65
CA ARG A 995 -0.43 39.62 -17.93
C ARG A 995 -1.88 39.12 -17.87
N TYR A 996 -2.72 39.83 -17.12
CA TYR A 996 -4.16 39.59 -17.03
C TYR A 996 -4.89 40.81 -17.60
N VAL A 997 -5.75 40.59 -18.58
CA VAL A 997 -6.57 41.60 -19.25
C VAL A 997 -8.04 41.32 -18.96
N ILE A 998 -8.67 42.16 -18.15
CA ILE A 998 -10.07 42.00 -17.77
C ILE A 998 -10.92 42.83 -18.73
N VAL A 999 -11.86 42.16 -19.40
CA VAL A 999 -12.80 42.77 -20.33
C VAL A 999 -14.23 42.64 -19.81
N HIS A 1000 -15.14 43.45 -20.34
CA HIS A 1000 -16.54 43.38 -19.93
C HIS A 1000 -17.24 42.12 -20.47
N ASP A 1001 -17.19 41.92 -21.79
CA ASP A 1001 -17.92 40.86 -22.50
C ASP A 1001 -16.97 39.88 -23.18
N SER A 1002 -17.42 38.62 -23.32
CA SER A 1002 -16.73 37.62 -24.14
C SER A 1002 -16.98 37.92 -25.63
N PRO A 1003 -15.96 37.82 -26.51
CA PRO A 1003 -16.17 37.96 -27.94
C PRO A 1003 -17.07 36.85 -28.51
N ALA A 1004 -17.65 37.09 -29.68
CA ALA A 1004 -18.46 36.09 -30.39
C ALA A 1004 -17.66 34.85 -30.82
N THR A 1005 -16.35 35.01 -31.05
CA THR A 1005 -15.40 33.93 -31.37
C THR A 1005 -14.34 33.80 -30.26
N PRO A 1006 -14.67 33.18 -29.11
CA PRO A 1006 -13.79 33.13 -27.94
C PRO A 1006 -12.50 32.32 -28.14
N GLY A 1007 -12.39 31.50 -29.18
CA GLY A 1007 -11.15 30.80 -29.53
C GLY A 1007 -10.12 31.65 -30.31
N GLU A 1008 -10.48 32.85 -30.76
CA GLU A 1008 -9.60 33.70 -31.57
C GLU A 1008 -8.94 34.79 -30.71
N SER A 1009 -7.62 34.73 -30.48
CA SER A 1009 -6.90 35.74 -29.69
C SER A 1009 -7.14 37.19 -30.16
N THR A 1010 -7.28 37.40 -31.48
CA THR A 1010 -7.54 38.72 -32.05
C THR A 1010 -8.93 39.28 -31.75
N ALA A 1011 -9.91 38.42 -31.44
CA ALA A 1011 -11.26 38.84 -31.08
C ALA A 1011 -11.34 39.41 -29.66
N TRP A 1012 -10.51 38.89 -28.75
CA TRP A 1012 -10.36 39.39 -27.38
C TRP A 1012 -9.71 40.77 -27.32
N LEU A 1013 -8.71 41.03 -28.18
CA LEU A 1013 -8.06 42.35 -28.28
C LEU A 1013 -9.01 43.48 -28.71
N ARG A 1014 -10.17 43.16 -29.30
CA ARG A 1014 -11.18 44.13 -29.72
C ARG A 1014 -12.21 44.45 -28.63
N GLN A 1015 -12.18 43.73 -27.51
CA GLN A 1015 -13.10 43.97 -26.40
C GLN A 1015 -12.67 45.18 -25.56
N ARG A 1016 -13.63 45.81 -24.88
CA ARG A 1016 -13.35 46.93 -23.98
C ARG A 1016 -12.61 46.42 -22.73
N ILE A 1017 -11.34 46.81 -22.61
CA ILE A 1017 -10.51 46.55 -21.43
C ILE A 1017 -11.04 47.39 -20.26
N LEU A 1018 -11.33 46.72 -19.15
CA LEU A 1018 -11.72 47.33 -17.88
C LEU A 1018 -10.50 47.56 -16.99
N MET A 1019 -9.62 46.56 -16.90
CA MET A 1019 -8.41 46.59 -16.09
C MET A 1019 -7.36 45.67 -16.68
N GLU A 1020 -6.09 46.00 -16.47
CA GLU A 1020 -4.97 45.18 -16.89
C GLU A 1020 -3.83 45.27 -15.86
N GLY A 1021 -3.13 44.16 -15.62
CA GLY A 1021 -1.99 44.13 -14.72
C GLY A 1021 -1.29 42.77 -14.71
N ASN A 1022 -0.18 42.67 -13.99
CA ASN A 1022 0.54 41.40 -13.83
C ASN A 1022 -0.04 40.49 -12.74
N GLY A 1023 -0.93 41.00 -11.89
CA GLY A 1023 -1.59 40.25 -10.82
C GLY A 1023 -0.70 39.87 -9.63
N ARG A 1024 0.56 40.29 -9.62
CA ARG A 1024 1.58 39.80 -8.66
C ARG A 1024 1.77 40.71 -7.45
N HIS A 1025 0.88 41.68 -7.21
CA HIS A 1025 0.90 42.46 -5.98
C HIS A 1025 0.30 41.64 -4.85
N ARG A 1026 1.14 41.19 -3.89
CA ARG A 1026 0.63 40.55 -2.67
C ARG A 1026 -0.15 41.58 -1.85
N PRO A 1027 -1.43 41.33 -1.48
CA PRO A 1027 -2.09 42.17 -0.49
C PRO A 1027 -1.29 42.06 0.82
N THR A 1028 -0.79 43.19 1.31
CA THR A 1028 -0.19 43.27 2.65
C THR A 1028 -1.30 43.14 3.69
N ARG A 1029 -0.98 42.50 4.83
CA ARG A 1029 -1.92 42.18 5.92
C ARG A 1029 -2.65 43.39 6.54
N ASP A 1030 -2.38 44.61 6.06
CA ASP A 1030 -2.98 45.87 6.46
C ASP A 1030 -4.16 46.31 5.56
N ASP A 1031 -4.49 45.58 4.48
CA ASP A 1031 -5.58 45.92 3.55
C ASP A 1031 -6.89 45.10 3.76
N HIS A 1032 -7.07 44.50 4.94
CA HIS A 1032 -8.33 43.83 5.34
C HIS A 1032 -8.95 44.44 6.59
#